data_AF-A0A1I0WCY8-F1
#
_entry.id   AF-A0A1I0WCY8-F1
#
_cell.length_a   1.000
_cell.length_b   1.000
_cell.length_c   1.000
_cell.angle_alpha   90.00
_cell.angle_beta   90.00
_cell.angle_gamma   90.00
#
_symmetry.space_group_name_H-M   'P 1'
#
loop_
_entity.id
_entity.type
_entity.pdbx_description
1 polymer ?
#
loop_
_entity_poly.entity_id
_entity_poly.type
_entity_poly.pdbx_seq_one_letter_code
_entity_poly.pdbx_strand_id
1 'polypeptide(L)'
;MPPKKDLKLELPHALVEAVKDKRVVLVFGAGSSKESTNEFGSTPPDGNQMRDKLAKKFLGKNKDERDLQTVSEIAISSGAGQPQVFEEIAKMLYGFKSSAAHRSISQFMWRGIATTNYDKLIELGYSDSPDSKQVCLPFVKDLEPYDDRLDAEQNPVALLKLHGCIDHRLDREIPLVLSHAHYHRLSDNRKLLMQRLQGWAQNSVLVFIGYKLADSHVRALVYDIDPKNRPQWFMVTPGADEFDIKDWATRGVDVIPATFGEFANALERQIDPLFRSLSALTSQGDQPYQKHFRTDDKGSDFFRQSIVDDLEYVSSGIPFDEVEPKKFYSGFDHGWCGIVRQLDFRRIASERMLYTALAVEKDELLKFVLLQGSAGAGKTIALKRAAYDAATALDEMVFWLSSNGSPRPEFFSELFSLTGKRAILFVDQISLHSEKIRRLLESASSTGIPLTIIAADREADWGSYCNELEAEFPPEIFSLRGLSETEAEDLVELLSRHKCLGMLKDKEKGEQVAAFLDADRSDRQLLVALHELTLGKPFENIILEEYQRVLPAAAQRLYLDISTMHQFGVTARAGAISRISGVRFEEFESDFFEPLRDIVKVTTNKGTGDRGYQCRHSRVAQIVFGVACETDEAKASQLSRVISGLDAGFSSDARIIEGVCRGRDIANQFTSIVPARRIFEMACETSPNSAFLFQQAAILEYSHRHGSLVAAEALAKQAREKDDNNHIYIHTLAEISRRQAVDADTRVRKDQLRSHSRTLLNEIWLKNSRKDLTFCKLLVDEAIDLLLALSDEPKDHEIIEFDAKVDDALERLQRASQDYPDHAEFSAEEARLWERLGDGSKAKGALRKAIRARPRNAGVFLRLAKLEKKEDTAEKSLTALREGLEKFPNDKSLHLQMGLRLLELSDTPSQDVEFHLRSSFSAGDHNFDARFYYAGYLFWTGRVDESQILFEEIDRRSNQDYRTSAPRYEDVVTVKLGNFYGTIEKKKERYFFVRYGGYPKALFGHWRSLQNEAYDLLAVNDPVAFRIRFNRKGPVAVEVKKNPTPRT
;
A
#
# COMPACT_ATOMS: atom_id res chain seq x y z
N MET A 1 -4.57 41.60 -61.00
CA MET A 1 -5.15 40.68 -59.98
C MET A 1 -5.82 41.55 -58.93
N PRO A 2 -7.10 41.33 -58.61
CA PRO A 2 -7.74 42.03 -57.50
C PRO A 2 -7.11 41.56 -56.17
N PRO A 3 -7.12 42.40 -55.12
CA PRO A 3 -6.63 42.01 -53.80
C PRO A 3 -7.45 40.82 -53.30
N LYS A 4 -6.77 39.74 -52.87
CA LYS A 4 -7.40 38.62 -52.18
C LYS A 4 -8.13 39.19 -50.96
N LYS A 5 -9.46 39.09 -50.94
CA LYS A 5 -10.26 39.22 -49.72
C LYS A 5 -9.62 38.35 -48.65
N ASP A 6 -9.42 38.89 -47.45
CA ASP A 6 -9.12 38.14 -46.24
C ASP A 6 -10.27 37.14 -45.97
N LEU A 7 -10.19 35.98 -46.62
CA LEU A 7 -11.00 34.81 -46.31
C LEU A 7 -10.51 34.31 -44.95
N LYS A 8 -11.14 34.87 -43.92
CA LYS A 8 -10.96 34.48 -42.54
C LYS A 8 -11.27 32.98 -42.41
N LEU A 9 -10.29 32.19 -41.99
CA LEU A 9 -10.43 30.76 -41.75
C LEU A 9 -11.56 30.51 -40.74
N GLU A 10 -12.56 29.71 -41.12
CA GLU A 10 -13.61 29.25 -40.22
C GLU A 10 -13.42 27.76 -39.89
N LEU A 11 -13.32 27.45 -38.59
CA LEU A 11 -13.19 26.08 -38.11
C LEU A 11 -14.56 25.37 -38.09
N PRO A 12 -14.60 24.05 -38.31
CA PRO A 12 -15.83 23.27 -38.23
C PRO A 12 -16.48 23.35 -36.83
N HIS A 13 -17.80 23.51 -36.78
CA HIS A 13 -18.55 23.60 -35.52
C HIS A 13 -18.30 22.39 -34.59
N ALA A 14 -18.22 21.18 -35.15
CA ALA A 14 -17.93 19.96 -34.41
C ALA A 14 -16.57 20.02 -33.68
N LEU A 15 -15.56 20.63 -34.30
CA LEU A 15 -14.24 20.83 -33.68
C LEU A 15 -14.32 21.86 -32.56
N VAL A 16 -15.00 22.99 -32.79
CA VAL A 16 -15.14 24.07 -31.81
C VAL A 16 -15.84 23.57 -30.53
N GLU A 17 -16.94 22.83 -30.65
CA GLU A 17 -17.63 22.25 -29.51
C GLU A 17 -16.78 21.20 -28.79
N ALA A 18 -16.04 20.37 -29.54
CA ALA A 18 -15.12 19.40 -28.92
C ALA A 18 -13.98 20.07 -28.13
N VAL A 19 -13.50 21.25 -28.56
CA VAL A 19 -12.52 22.04 -27.79
C VAL A 19 -13.15 22.56 -26.50
N LYS A 20 -14.36 23.11 -26.56
CA LYS A 20 -15.09 23.60 -25.36
C LYS A 20 -15.33 22.48 -24.34
N ASP A 21 -15.64 21.28 -24.81
CA ASP A 21 -15.89 20.10 -23.97
C ASP A 21 -14.62 19.42 -23.43
N LYS A 22 -13.41 19.95 -23.70
CA LYS A 22 -12.13 19.29 -23.36
C LYS A 22 -12.02 17.87 -23.94
N ARG A 23 -12.50 17.65 -25.17
CA ARG A 23 -12.47 16.34 -25.88
C ARG A 23 -11.44 16.26 -27.00
N VAL A 24 -10.59 17.26 -27.15
CA VAL A 24 -9.58 17.34 -28.21
C VAL A 24 -8.19 16.95 -27.72
N VAL A 25 -7.49 16.17 -28.54
CA VAL A 25 -6.07 15.81 -28.38
C VAL A 25 -5.26 16.40 -29.52
N LEU A 26 -4.22 17.16 -29.19
CA LEU A 26 -3.33 17.79 -30.18
C LEU A 26 -2.14 16.88 -30.47
N VAL A 27 -1.83 16.65 -31.74
CA VAL A 27 -0.67 15.86 -32.16
C VAL A 27 0.25 16.74 -33.01
N PHE A 28 1.45 17.03 -32.52
CA PHE A 28 2.39 17.97 -33.13
C PHE A 28 3.53 17.28 -33.88
N GLY A 29 3.68 17.63 -35.16
CA GLY A 29 4.81 17.25 -36.01
C GLY A 29 5.79 18.41 -36.23
N ALA A 30 6.85 18.17 -37.00
CA ALA A 30 7.96 19.12 -37.16
C ALA A 30 7.55 20.48 -37.76
N GLY A 31 6.42 20.54 -38.47
CA GLY A 31 5.89 21.78 -39.04
C GLY A 31 5.38 22.77 -37.99
N SER A 32 4.99 22.34 -36.79
CA SER A 32 4.49 23.24 -35.74
C SER A 32 5.59 24.15 -35.18
N SER A 33 6.84 23.68 -35.20
CA SER A 33 8.01 24.42 -34.72
C SER A 33 8.48 25.50 -35.71
N LYS A 34 7.97 25.54 -36.95
CA LYS A 34 8.47 26.45 -38.00
C LYS A 34 8.15 27.93 -37.78
N GLU A 35 7.17 28.24 -36.95
CA GLU A 35 6.80 29.61 -36.60
C GLU A 35 7.61 30.15 -35.40
N SER A 36 8.47 29.33 -34.80
CA SER A 36 9.39 29.75 -33.74
C SER A 36 10.69 30.32 -34.33
N THR A 37 11.26 31.31 -33.64
CA THR A 37 12.51 31.96 -34.05
C THR A 37 13.53 32.01 -32.91
N ASN A 38 14.81 31.94 -33.26
CA ASN A 38 15.91 32.22 -32.34
C ASN A 38 16.31 33.71 -32.36
N GLU A 39 17.33 34.10 -31.58
CA GLU A 39 17.85 35.48 -31.53
C GLU A 39 18.35 36.02 -32.88
N PHE A 40 18.68 35.12 -33.81
CA PHE A 40 19.15 35.45 -35.16
C PHE A 40 18.02 35.45 -36.20
N GLY A 41 16.74 35.35 -35.78
CA GLY A 41 15.58 35.30 -36.67
C GLY A 41 15.46 34.03 -37.52
N SER A 42 16.25 33.00 -37.24
CA SER A 42 16.20 31.71 -37.94
C SER A 42 15.16 30.78 -37.30
N THR A 43 14.57 29.90 -38.10
CA THR A 43 13.57 28.91 -37.66
C THR A 43 14.20 27.53 -37.38
N PRO A 44 13.57 26.69 -36.55
CA PRO A 44 14.02 25.32 -36.33
C PRO A 44 14.17 24.51 -37.63
N PRO A 45 15.22 23.67 -37.73
CA PRO A 45 15.43 22.82 -38.89
C PRO A 45 14.29 21.81 -39.05
N ASP A 46 13.78 21.63 -40.27
CA ASP A 46 12.94 20.46 -40.60
C ASP A 46 13.80 19.21 -40.82
N GLY A 47 13.16 18.06 -41.05
CA GLY A 47 13.86 16.79 -41.27
C GLY A 47 14.88 16.82 -42.41
N ASN A 48 14.63 17.57 -43.50
CA ASN A 48 15.56 17.66 -44.62
C ASN A 48 16.74 18.58 -44.28
N GLN A 49 16.48 19.69 -43.60
CA GLN A 49 17.52 20.60 -43.11
C GLN A 49 18.40 19.94 -42.03
N MET A 50 17.79 19.14 -41.15
CA MET A 50 18.50 18.36 -40.14
C MET A 50 19.40 17.31 -40.80
N ARG A 51 18.89 16.60 -41.81
CA ARG A 51 19.66 15.65 -42.63
C ARG A 51 20.89 16.34 -43.24
N ASP A 52 20.70 17.47 -43.92
CA ASP A 52 21.79 18.15 -44.61
C ASP A 52 22.85 18.67 -43.61
N LYS A 53 22.44 19.13 -42.42
CA LYS A 53 23.37 19.53 -41.35
C LYS A 53 24.16 18.34 -40.79
N LEU A 54 23.52 17.20 -40.57
CA LEU A 54 24.18 15.96 -40.14
C LEU A 54 25.15 15.45 -41.22
N ALA A 55 24.73 15.46 -42.48
CA ALA A 55 25.57 15.09 -43.62
C ALA A 55 26.81 15.98 -43.73
N LYS A 56 26.64 17.30 -43.53
CA LYS A 56 27.75 18.25 -43.57
C LYS A 56 28.75 18.00 -42.46
N LYS A 57 28.27 17.72 -41.25
CA LYS A 57 29.12 17.55 -40.07
C LYS A 57 29.82 16.20 -40.02
N PHE A 58 29.11 15.11 -40.30
CA PHE A 58 29.63 13.75 -40.09
C PHE A 58 30.04 13.04 -41.40
N LEU A 59 29.50 13.45 -42.56
CA LEU A 59 29.84 12.85 -43.86
C LEU A 59 30.60 13.80 -44.80
N GLY A 60 30.82 15.06 -44.41
CA GLY A 60 31.49 16.06 -45.24
C GLY A 60 30.71 16.49 -46.50
N LYS A 61 29.42 16.16 -46.61
CA LYS A 61 28.57 16.49 -47.77
C LYS A 61 27.62 17.65 -47.46
N ASN A 62 27.58 18.68 -48.32
CA ASN A 62 26.70 19.84 -48.09
C ASN A 62 25.20 19.54 -48.29
N LYS A 63 24.85 18.55 -49.11
CA LYS A 63 23.50 18.03 -49.32
C LYS A 63 23.58 16.53 -49.54
N ASP A 64 22.54 15.82 -49.12
CA ASP A 64 22.40 14.39 -49.34
C ASP A 64 21.04 14.08 -49.97
N GLU A 65 20.97 13.09 -50.85
CA GLU A 65 19.71 12.67 -51.47
C GLU A 65 18.98 11.60 -50.65
N ARG A 66 19.70 10.96 -49.73
CA ARG A 66 19.14 9.96 -48.80
C ARG A 66 18.15 10.62 -47.84
N ASP A 67 17.36 9.82 -47.13
CA ASP A 67 16.46 10.32 -46.09
C ASP A 67 17.22 10.61 -44.77
N LEU A 68 16.53 11.27 -43.83
CA LEU A 68 17.12 11.58 -42.53
C LEU A 68 17.54 10.32 -41.77
N GLN A 69 16.78 9.23 -41.90
CA GLN A 69 17.04 7.98 -41.17
C GLN A 69 18.36 7.34 -41.61
N THR A 70 18.55 7.20 -42.92
CA THR A 70 19.78 6.63 -43.50
C THR A 70 21.01 7.48 -43.16
N VAL A 71 20.90 8.81 -43.27
CA VAL A 71 22.01 9.72 -42.95
C VAL A 71 22.36 9.66 -41.47
N SER A 72 21.35 9.59 -40.59
CA SER A 72 21.55 9.46 -39.14
C SER A 72 22.20 8.12 -38.80
N GLU A 73 21.78 7.02 -39.42
CA GLU A 73 22.36 5.70 -39.20
C GLU A 73 23.85 5.67 -39.57
N ILE A 74 24.21 6.21 -40.75
CA ILE A 74 25.62 6.28 -41.17
C ILE A 74 26.43 7.21 -40.26
N ALA A 75 25.86 8.34 -39.83
CA ALA A 75 26.52 9.24 -38.89
C ALA A 75 26.79 8.58 -37.53
N ILE A 76 25.89 7.69 -37.08
CA ILE A 76 26.04 6.93 -35.83
C ILE A 76 27.06 5.79 -36.01
N SER A 77 26.95 5.00 -37.08
CA SER A 77 27.76 3.79 -37.30
C SER A 77 29.19 4.09 -37.74
N SER A 78 29.35 5.09 -38.61
CA SER A 78 30.61 5.39 -39.31
C SER A 78 31.19 6.76 -38.96
N GLY A 79 30.43 7.59 -38.25
CA GLY A 79 30.88 8.89 -37.76
C GLY A 79 31.42 8.80 -36.34
N ALA A 80 30.69 9.36 -35.39
CA ALA A 80 31.23 9.73 -34.08
C ALA A 80 30.51 9.05 -32.89
N GLY A 81 29.63 8.09 -33.20
CA GLY A 81 28.81 7.37 -32.23
C GLY A 81 27.53 8.11 -31.83
N GLN A 82 26.59 7.35 -31.26
CA GLN A 82 25.24 7.82 -30.92
C GLN A 82 25.21 9.07 -30.03
N PRO A 83 25.98 9.15 -28.91
CA PRO A 83 25.91 10.32 -28.02
C PRO A 83 26.26 11.63 -28.72
N GLN A 84 27.23 11.61 -29.64
CA GLN A 84 27.68 12.82 -30.33
C GLN A 84 26.66 13.29 -31.37
N VAL A 85 26.03 12.37 -32.11
CA VAL A 85 24.96 12.72 -33.05
C VAL A 85 23.77 13.34 -32.32
N PHE A 86 23.38 12.79 -31.17
CA PHE A 86 22.29 13.32 -30.36
C PHE A 86 22.62 14.70 -29.74
N GLU A 87 23.86 14.90 -29.30
CA GLU A 87 24.32 16.21 -28.82
C GLU A 87 24.26 17.27 -29.93
N GLU A 88 24.57 16.90 -31.17
CA GLU A 88 24.44 17.81 -32.31
C GLU A 88 23.00 18.17 -32.64
N ILE A 89 22.08 17.23 -32.51
CA ILE A 89 20.64 17.52 -32.67
C ILE A 89 20.16 18.46 -31.57
N ALA A 90 20.58 18.23 -30.32
CA ALA A 90 20.26 19.14 -29.22
C ALA A 90 20.78 20.55 -29.50
N LYS A 91 22.02 20.71 -29.97
CA LYS A 91 22.57 22.02 -30.38
C LYS A 91 21.77 22.66 -31.51
N MET A 92 21.30 21.88 -32.48
CA MET A 92 20.49 22.38 -33.60
C MET A 92 19.10 22.89 -33.19
N LEU A 93 18.58 22.44 -32.04
CA LEU A 93 17.27 22.77 -31.49
C LEU A 93 17.33 23.67 -30.25
N TYR A 94 18.54 24.03 -29.79
CA TYR A 94 18.73 24.89 -28.63
C TYR A 94 18.56 26.37 -29.00
N GLY A 95 18.02 27.18 -28.08
CA GLY A 95 17.93 28.64 -28.22
C GLY A 95 16.75 29.17 -29.04
N PHE A 96 15.76 28.34 -29.36
CA PHE A 96 14.50 28.79 -29.97
C PHE A 96 13.47 29.16 -28.91
N LYS A 97 12.71 30.22 -29.15
CA LYS A 97 11.62 30.67 -28.28
C LYS A 97 10.26 30.14 -28.74
N SER A 98 9.33 29.99 -27.81
CA SER A 98 7.94 29.61 -28.11
C SER A 98 7.29 30.63 -29.06
N SER A 99 6.55 30.16 -30.08
CA SER A 99 5.84 31.06 -31.01
C SER A 99 4.56 31.62 -30.38
N ALA A 100 3.92 32.61 -31.03
CA ALA A 100 2.62 33.10 -30.60
C ALA A 100 1.56 31.97 -30.58
N ALA A 101 1.61 31.07 -31.56
CA ALA A 101 0.72 29.91 -31.62
C ALA A 101 0.92 28.94 -30.43
N HIS A 102 2.16 28.70 -30.00
CA HIS A 102 2.45 27.86 -28.82
C HIS A 102 1.92 28.48 -27.52
N ARG A 103 1.91 29.82 -27.41
CA ARG A 103 1.32 30.55 -26.28
C ARG A 103 -0.20 30.65 -26.37
N SER A 104 -0.75 30.68 -27.57
CA SER A 104 -2.19 30.71 -27.81
C SER A 104 -2.86 29.41 -27.35
N ILE A 105 -2.28 28.25 -27.70
CA ILE A 105 -2.85 26.95 -27.32
C ILE A 105 -2.91 26.75 -25.81
N SER A 106 -2.02 27.35 -25.01
CA SER A 106 -2.04 27.19 -23.55
C SER A 106 -3.22 27.90 -22.89
N GLN A 107 -3.93 28.77 -23.62
CA GLN A 107 -5.14 29.44 -23.14
C GLN A 107 -6.40 28.57 -23.22
N PHE A 108 -6.31 27.34 -23.73
CA PHE A 108 -7.41 26.40 -23.88
C PHE A 108 -7.18 25.14 -23.04
N MET A 109 -8.27 24.44 -22.69
CA MET A 109 -8.19 23.14 -22.03
C MET A 109 -8.24 22.00 -23.02
N TRP A 110 -7.18 21.21 -23.07
CA TRP A 110 -7.01 20.02 -23.89
C TRP A 110 -7.14 18.76 -23.04
N ARG A 111 -7.55 17.66 -23.69
CA ARG A 111 -7.52 16.34 -23.04
C ARG A 111 -6.09 15.81 -22.91
N GLY A 112 -5.27 16.04 -23.93
CA GLY A 112 -3.90 15.54 -24.00
C GLY A 112 -3.17 16.09 -25.21
N ILE A 113 -1.84 16.02 -25.17
CA ILE A 113 -0.96 16.47 -26.24
C ILE A 113 0.04 15.34 -26.54
N ALA A 114 0.34 15.12 -27.81
CA ALA A 114 1.40 14.21 -28.24
C ALA A 114 2.29 14.91 -29.26
N THR A 115 3.57 14.54 -29.32
CA THR A 115 4.48 15.07 -30.34
C THR A 115 5.56 14.08 -30.72
N THR A 116 5.95 14.16 -31.99
CA THR A 116 7.14 13.49 -32.54
C THR A 116 8.37 14.41 -32.54
N ASN A 117 8.24 15.64 -32.05
CA ASN A 117 9.34 16.61 -32.00
C ASN A 117 10.20 16.42 -30.74
N TYR A 118 11.51 16.60 -30.89
CA TYR A 118 12.46 16.49 -29.77
C TYR A 118 12.56 17.76 -28.92
N ASP A 119 12.14 18.90 -29.46
CA ASP A 119 12.27 20.23 -28.85
C ASP A 119 11.34 20.41 -27.63
N LYS A 120 11.50 21.55 -26.94
CA LYS A 120 10.74 21.92 -25.74
C LYS A 120 9.76 23.09 -25.98
N LEU A 121 9.42 23.38 -27.24
CA LEU A 121 8.67 24.60 -27.58
C LEU A 121 7.25 24.61 -27.04
N ILE A 122 6.62 23.43 -26.93
CA ILE A 122 5.30 23.27 -26.33
C ILE A 122 5.40 23.57 -24.83
N GLU A 123 6.35 22.93 -24.14
CA GLU A 123 6.59 23.14 -22.71
C GLU A 123 6.86 24.62 -22.40
N LEU A 124 7.72 25.26 -23.20
CA LEU A 124 8.02 26.68 -23.11
C LEU A 124 6.78 27.55 -23.36
N GLY A 125 5.92 27.17 -24.32
CA GLY A 125 4.67 27.90 -24.58
C GLY A 125 3.68 27.90 -23.40
N TYR A 126 3.70 26.84 -22.60
CA TYR A 126 2.92 26.76 -21.35
C TYR A 126 3.61 27.51 -20.20
N SER A 127 4.93 27.43 -20.07
CA SER A 127 5.65 28.13 -18.99
C SER A 127 5.76 29.65 -19.20
N ASP A 128 5.84 30.10 -20.45
CA ASP A 128 5.98 31.52 -20.81
C ASP A 128 4.65 32.29 -20.74
N SER A 129 3.52 31.58 -20.65
CA SER A 129 2.17 32.16 -20.75
C SER A 129 1.54 32.29 -19.35
N PRO A 130 1.38 33.51 -18.80
CA PRO A 130 0.75 33.70 -17.50
C PRO A 130 -0.75 33.33 -17.50
N ASP A 131 -1.40 33.36 -18.67
CA ASP A 131 -2.81 33.03 -18.86
C ASP A 131 -3.06 31.54 -19.13
N SER A 132 -2.03 30.69 -18.97
CA SER A 132 -2.13 29.26 -19.19
C SER A 132 -3.23 28.64 -18.32
N LYS A 133 -4.12 27.85 -18.94
CA LYS A 133 -5.24 27.19 -18.25
C LYS A 133 -4.88 25.81 -17.71
N GLN A 134 -3.77 25.24 -18.18
CA GLN A 134 -3.29 23.93 -17.77
C GLN A 134 -1.79 23.94 -17.49
N VAL A 135 -1.33 22.98 -16.68
CA VAL A 135 0.10 22.71 -16.48
C VAL A 135 0.52 21.56 -17.40
N CYS A 136 1.45 21.84 -18.32
CA CYS A 136 1.91 20.86 -19.29
C CYS A 136 3.00 19.95 -18.70
N LEU A 137 2.73 18.64 -18.64
CA LEU A 137 3.63 17.65 -18.07
C LEU A 137 4.17 16.70 -19.15
N PRO A 138 5.48 16.72 -19.45
CA PRO A 138 6.07 15.84 -20.44
C PRO A 138 6.27 14.42 -19.88
N PHE A 139 5.92 13.43 -20.71
CA PHE A 139 6.16 12.00 -20.50
C PHE A 139 6.99 11.44 -21.66
N VAL A 140 8.07 10.74 -21.32
CA VAL A 140 9.09 10.21 -22.24
C VAL A 140 9.31 8.69 -22.06
N LYS A 141 8.86 8.09 -20.95
CA LYS A 141 9.06 6.68 -20.59
C LYS A 141 7.79 6.01 -20.05
N ASP A 142 7.72 4.69 -20.22
CA ASP A 142 6.62 3.86 -19.72
C ASP A 142 6.46 3.86 -18.19
N LEU A 143 7.59 3.78 -17.45
CA LEU A 143 7.61 3.65 -15.99
C LEU A 143 7.39 4.97 -15.24
N GLU A 144 7.11 6.08 -15.94
CA GLU A 144 6.78 7.33 -15.26
C GLU A 144 5.38 7.22 -14.64
N PRO A 145 5.21 7.54 -13.33
CA PRO A 145 3.91 7.48 -12.68
C PRO A 145 3.00 8.55 -13.28
N TYR A 146 1.99 8.09 -14.02
CA TYR A 146 1.24 8.90 -14.96
C TYR A 146 0.16 9.72 -14.25
N ASP A 147 -0.75 9.05 -13.56
CA ASP A 147 -1.82 9.69 -12.81
C ASP A 147 -1.30 10.44 -11.58
N ASP A 148 -0.32 9.90 -10.84
CA ASP A 148 0.24 10.61 -9.68
C ASP A 148 0.88 11.96 -10.06
N ARG A 149 1.56 12.03 -11.22
CA ARG A 149 2.13 13.31 -11.70
C ARG A 149 1.06 14.28 -12.17
N LEU A 150 -0.01 13.79 -12.80
CA LEU A 150 -1.14 14.63 -13.20
C LEU A 150 -1.87 15.17 -11.96
N ASP A 151 -2.18 14.31 -11.00
CA ASP A 151 -2.90 14.65 -9.76
C ASP A 151 -2.12 15.60 -8.85
N ALA A 152 -0.79 15.68 -8.99
CA ALA A 152 0.05 16.62 -8.26
C ALA A 152 -0.14 18.07 -8.71
N GLU A 153 -0.57 18.29 -9.96
CA GLU A 153 -0.71 19.63 -10.55
C GLU A 153 -2.19 20.05 -10.62
N GLN A 154 -2.44 21.35 -10.74
CA GLN A 154 -3.79 21.86 -11.01
C GLN A 154 -4.06 21.88 -12.51
N ASN A 155 -5.20 21.32 -12.93
CA ASN A 155 -5.59 21.24 -14.34
C ASN A 155 -4.46 20.75 -15.25
N PRO A 156 -3.87 19.57 -15.00
CA PRO A 156 -2.74 19.10 -15.80
C PRO A 156 -3.13 18.80 -17.25
N VAL A 157 -2.14 18.80 -18.14
CA VAL A 157 -2.23 18.22 -19.49
C VAL A 157 -0.99 17.37 -19.76
N ALA A 158 -1.21 16.10 -20.10
CA ALA A 158 -0.14 15.19 -20.46
C ALA A 158 0.41 15.50 -21.85
N LEU A 159 1.74 15.61 -21.96
CA LEU A 159 2.48 15.75 -23.21
C LEU A 159 3.31 14.48 -23.49
N LEU A 160 2.85 13.63 -24.41
CA LEU A 160 3.54 12.40 -24.80
C LEU A 160 4.63 12.69 -25.85
N LYS A 161 5.90 12.50 -25.50
CA LYS A 161 7.07 12.68 -26.39
C LYS A 161 7.44 11.37 -27.06
N LEU A 162 6.77 11.06 -28.17
CA LEU A 162 6.81 9.74 -28.81
C LEU A 162 8.21 9.36 -29.34
N HIS A 163 8.98 10.35 -29.81
CA HIS A 163 10.33 10.14 -30.38
C HIS A 163 11.46 10.49 -29.41
N GLY A 164 11.13 10.81 -28.16
CA GLY A 164 12.08 11.27 -27.14
C GLY A 164 12.19 12.79 -27.03
N CYS A 165 13.06 13.25 -26.13
CA CYS A 165 13.24 14.65 -25.77
C CYS A 165 14.74 14.99 -25.65
N ILE A 166 15.14 16.20 -26.03
CA ILE A 166 16.53 16.66 -25.95
C ILE A 166 17.10 16.67 -24.51
N ASP A 167 16.26 16.77 -23.48
CA ASP A 167 16.69 16.66 -22.08
C ASP A 167 17.19 15.24 -21.74
N HIS A 168 16.58 14.23 -22.36
CA HIS A 168 16.85 12.82 -22.11
C HIS A 168 17.77 12.20 -23.18
N ARG A 169 18.45 13.04 -23.97
CA ARG A 169 19.24 12.59 -25.14
C ARG A 169 20.38 11.62 -24.81
N LEU A 170 20.88 11.61 -23.58
CA LEU A 170 21.98 10.72 -23.15
C LEU A 170 21.46 9.45 -22.44
N ASP A 171 20.15 9.33 -22.27
CA ASP A 171 19.52 8.17 -21.69
C ASP A 171 19.59 6.98 -22.67
N ARG A 172 20.16 5.87 -22.21
CA ARG A 172 20.37 4.67 -23.04
C ARG A 172 19.11 3.85 -23.24
N GLU A 173 18.14 3.96 -22.32
CA GLU A 173 16.89 3.21 -22.38
C GLU A 173 15.90 3.85 -23.36
N ILE A 174 15.99 5.16 -23.54
CA ILE A 174 15.12 5.95 -24.42
C ILE A 174 15.91 6.84 -25.40
N PRO A 175 16.70 6.25 -26.32
CA PRO A 175 17.41 7.03 -27.32
C PRO A 175 16.44 7.81 -28.23
N LEU A 176 16.88 8.95 -28.76
CA LEU A 176 16.12 9.73 -29.74
C LEU A 176 15.87 8.89 -31.00
N VAL A 177 14.65 8.94 -31.55
CA VAL A 177 14.22 8.05 -32.65
C VAL A 177 14.63 8.61 -34.02
N LEU A 178 15.86 8.33 -34.43
CA LEU A 178 16.45 8.97 -35.62
C LEU A 178 16.84 8.01 -36.73
N SER A 179 17.42 6.85 -36.42
CA SER A 179 17.89 5.86 -37.41
C SER A 179 16.89 4.72 -37.61
N HIS A 180 17.05 3.91 -38.66
CA HIS A 180 16.22 2.72 -38.88
C HIS A 180 16.26 1.76 -37.68
N ALA A 181 17.43 1.56 -37.08
CA ALA A 181 17.58 0.78 -35.85
C ALA A 181 16.75 1.33 -34.68
N HIS A 182 16.66 2.66 -34.54
CA HIS A 182 15.83 3.29 -33.50
C HIS A 182 14.34 3.14 -33.78
N TYR A 183 13.89 3.27 -35.04
CA TYR A 183 12.48 3.04 -35.40
C TYR A 183 12.05 1.60 -35.14
N HIS A 184 12.93 0.61 -35.40
CA HIS A 184 12.65 -0.79 -35.07
C HIS A 184 12.50 -1.02 -33.56
N ARG A 185 13.20 -0.24 -32.74
CA ARG A 185 13.16 -0.31 -31.26
C ARG A 185 12.33 0.80 -30.64
N LEU A 186 11.44 1.44 -31.41
CA LEU A 186 10.63 2.56 -30.94
C LEU A 186 9.79 2.20 -29.71
N SER A 187 9.26 0.97 -29.70
CA SER A 187 8.39 0.48 -28.63
C SER A 187 9.14 0.15 -27.34
N ASP A 188 10.47 0.00 -27.38
CA ASP A 188 11.26 -0.33 -26.20
C ASP A 188 11.17 0.83 -25.20
N ASN A 189 10.64 0.55 -24.01
CA ASN A 189 10.39 1.52 -22.92
C ASN A 189 9.43 2.69 -23.26
N ARG A 190 8.67 2.61 -24.37
CA ARG A 190 7.67 3.61 -24.80
C ARG A 190 6.34 3.00 -25.26
N LYS A 191 6.12 1.71 -24.99
CA LYS A 191 4.94 0.99 -25.42
C LYS A 191 3.67 1.57 -24.80
N LEU A 192 3.70 1.93 -23.52
CA LEU A 192 2.57 2.53 -22.81
C LEU A 192 2.25 3.92 -23.35
N LEU A 193 3.26 4.72 -23.73
CA LEU A 193 3.02 6.02 -24.37
C LEU A 193 2.23 5.88 -25.68
N MET A 194 2.60 4.90 -26.53
CA MET A 194 1.87 4.64 -27.77
C MET A 194 0.45 4.14 -27.49
N GLN A 195 0.30 3.22 -26.53
CA GLN A 195 -1.00 2.68 -26.14
C GLN A 195 -1.93 3.76 -25.55
N ARG A 196 -1.40 4.73 -24.80
CA ARG A 196 -2.16 5.89 -24.30
C ARG A 196 -2.65 6.76 -25.46
N LEU A 197 -1.79 7.06 -26.43
CA LEU A 197 -2.20 7.80 -27.64
C LEU A 197 -3.27 7.04 -28.44
N GLN A 198 -3.13 5.71 -28.60
CA GLN A 198 -4.16 4.89 -29.25
C GLN A 198 -5.49 4.92 -28.48
N GLY A 199 -5.44 4.84 -27.14
CA GLY A 199 -6.63 4.96 -26.29
C GLY A 199 -7.30 6.32 -26.41
N TRP A 200 -6.53 7.40 -26.54
CA TRP A 200 -7.05 8.73 -26.85
C TRP A 200 -7.68 8.80 -28.24
N ALA A 201 -7.01 8.23 -29.24
CA ALA A 201 -7.44 8.20 -30.64
C ALA A 201 -8.84 7.57 -30.82
N GLN A 202 -9.14 6.52 -30.05
CA GLN A 202 -10.45 5.87 -30.10
C GLN A 202 -11.60 6.70 -29.50
N ASN A 203 -11.30 7.55 -28.51
CA ASN A 203 -12.32 8.19 -27.67
C ASN A 203 -12.36 9.73 -27.78
N SER A 204 -11.47 10.32 -28.57
CA SER A 204 -11.26 11.77 -28.62
C SER A 204 -11.08 12.27 -30.05
N VAL A 205 -11.33 13.55 -30.25
CA VAL A 205 -11.09 14.23 -31.53
C VAL A 205 -9.60 14.54 -31.62
N LEU A 206 -8.89 13.96 -32.59
CA LEU A 206 -7.48 14.25 -32.82
C LEU A 206 -7.30 15.38 -33.82
N VAL A 207 -6.39 16.29 -33.52
CA VAL A 207 -5.98 17.36 -34.42
C VAL A 207 -4.49 17.24 -34.69
N PHE A 208 -4.13 16.82 -35.89
CA PHE A 208 -2.74 16.72 -36.33
C PHE A 208 -2.25 18.08 -36.83
N ILE A 209 -1.18 18.62 -36.26
CA ILE A 209 -0.65 19.95 -36.59
C ILE A 209 0.80 19.80 -37.04
N GLY A 210 1.12 20.36 -38.21
CA GLY A 210 2.50 20.40 -38.70
C GLY A 210 3.02 19.06 -39.23
N TYR A 211 2.13 18.12 -39.55
CA TYR A 211 2.45 16.90 -40.27
C TYR A 211 2.35 17.10 -41.78
N LYS A 212 3.15 16.34 -42.53
CA LYS A 212 2.99 16.18 -43.98
C LYS A 212 1.98 15.06 -44.24
N LEU A 213 1.20 15.17 -45.33
CA LEU A 213 0.24 14.16 -45.80
C LEU A 213 0.86 12.75 -46.03
N ALA A 214 2.19 12.68 -46.17
CA ALA A 214 2.94 11.45 -46.41
C ALA A 214 3.56 10.82 -45.14
N ASP A 215 3.32 11.39 -43.95
CA ASP A 215 3.93 10.90 -42.71
C ASP A 215 3.45 9.48 -42.35
N SER A 216 4.40 8.57 -42.10
CA SER A 216 4.11 7.15 -41.85
C SER A 216 3.45 6.91 -40.50
N HIS A 217 3.72 7.74 -39.48
CA HIS A 217 3.12 7.59 -38.15
C HIS A 217 1.65 7.98 -38.14
N VAL A 218 1.30 9.08 -38.82
CA VAL A 218 -0.10 9.51 -38.96
C VAL A 218 -0.88 8.47 -39.75
N ARG A 219 -0.30 7.95 -40.84
CA ARG A 219 -0.94 6.92 -41.66
C ARG A 219 -1.16 5.63 -40.88
N ALA A 220 -0.16 5.15 -40.13
CA ALA A 220 -0.32 3.95 -39.30
C ALA A 220 -1.50 4.11 -38.33
N LEU A 221 -1.56 5.22 -37.56
CA LEU A 221 -2.67 5.47 -36.62
C LEU A 221 -4.05 5.52 -37.31
N VAL A 222 -4.11 6.10 -38.51
CA VAL A 222 -5.35 6.26 -39.29
C VAL A 222 -5.82 4.93 -39.90
N TYR A 223 -4.89 4.05 -40.32
CA TYR A 223 -5.21 2.74 -40.87
C TYR A 223 -5.48 1.68 -39.80
N ASP A 224 -4.83 1.77 -38.64
CA ASP A 224 -5.01 0.83 -37.54
C ASP A 224 -6.37 0.99 -36.84
N ILE A 225 -7.01 2.16 -36.96
CA ILE A 225 -8.30 2.47 -36.32
C ILE A 225 -9.37 2.74 -37.38
N ASP A 226 -10.32 1.81 -37.50
CA ASP A 226 -11.47 1.91 -38.41
C ASP A 226 -12.20 3.26 -38.23
N PRO A 227 -12.39 4.07 -39.29
CA PRO A 227 -13.10 5.33 -39.24
C PRO A 227 -14.51 5.26 -38.64
N LYS A 228 -15.19 4.11 -38.72
CA LYS A 228 -16.52 3.91 -38.10
C LYS A 228 -16.47 3.82 -36.58
N ASN A 229 -15.30 3.49 -36.03
CA ASN A 229 -15.09 3.19 -34.61
C ASN A 229 -14.43 4.33 -33.84
N ARG A 230 -14.37 5.54 -34.40
CA ARG A 230 -13.76 6.72 -33.78
C ARG A 230 -14.46 8.04 -34.14
N PRO A 231 -14.32 9.10 -33.33
CA PRO A 231 -14.76 10.44 -33.68
C PRO A 231 -14.05 10.96 -34.95
N GLN A 232 -14.65 11.96 -35.59
CA GLN A 232 -14.02 12.65 -36.72
C GLN A 232 -12.73 13.34 -36.28
N TRP A 233 -11.66 13.16 -37.06
CA TRP A 233 -10.35 13.77 -36.81
C TRP A 233 -10.08 14.92 -37.78
N PHE A 234 -9.12 15.76 -37.43
CA PHE A 234 -8.75 16.93 -38.23
C PHE A 234 -7.24 16.96 -38.48
N MET A 235 -6.83 17.49 -39.63
CA MET A 235 -5.42 17.72 -39.93
C MET A 235 -5.20 19.15 -40.41
N VAL A 236 -4.32 19.88 -39.74
CA VAL A 236 -3.93 21.26 -40.05
C VAL A 236 -2.59 21.22 -40.78
N THR A 237 -2.63 21.45 -42.09
CA THR A 237 -1.42 21.45 -42.92
C THR A 237 -1.50 22.50 -44.04
N PRO A 238 -0.46 23.31 -44.25
CA PRO A 238 -0.44 24.26 -45.34
C PRO A 238 -0.22 23.53 -46.68
N GLY A 239 -1.06 23.81 -47.67
CA GLY A 239 -0.85 23.35 -49.04
C GLY A 239 -1.46 22.00 -49.42
N ALA A 240 -2.51 21.54 -48.73
CA ALA A 240 -3.34 20.43 -49.21
C ALA A 240 -4.16 20.83 -50.44
N ASP A 241 -4.17 20.00 -51.48
CA ASP A 241 -5.00 20.22 -52.67
C ASP A 241 -6.41 19.59 -52.51
N GLU A 242 -7.30 19.84 -53.47
CA GLU A 242 -8.67 19.30 -53.40
C GLU A 242 -8.71 17.75 -53.45
N PHE A 243 -7.70 17.10 -54.03
CA PHE A 243 -7.64 15.64 -54.10
C PHE A 243 -7.22 15.06 -52.76
N ASP A 244 -6.23 15.67 -52.11
CA ASP A 244 -5.79 15.32 -50.76
C ASP A 244 -6.95 15.45 -49.77
N ILE A 245 -7.68 16.58 -49.80
CA ILE A 245 -8.81 16.81 -48.90
C ILE A 245 -9.88 15.71 -49.08
N LYS A 246 -10.19 15.33 -50.33
CA LYS A 246 -11.17 14.26 -50.61
C LYS A 246 -10.68 12.88 -50.18
N ASP A 247 -9.41 12.53 -50.43
CA ASP A 247 -8.84 11.23 -50.04
C ASP A 247 -8.89 11.06 -48.51
N TRP A 248 -8.47 12.07 -47.75
CA TRP A 248 -8.48 12.02 -46.29
C TRP A 248 -9.89 12.02 -45.69
N ALA A 249 -10.84 12.74 -46.32
CA ALA A 249 -12.24 12.71 -45.91
C ALA A 249 -12.85 11.30 -46.00
N THR A 250 -12.48 10.48 -47.00
CA THR A 250 -12.94 9.07 -47.06
C THR A 250 -12.48 8.21 -45.88
N ARG A 251 -11.45 8.66 -45.15
CA ARG A 251 -10.86 7.98 -43.99
C ARG A 251 -11.27 8.63 -42.66
N GLY A 252 -12.29 9.50 -42.68
CA GLY A 252 -12.79 10.20 -41.50
C GLY A 252 -11.82 11.26 -40.94
N VAL A 253 -10.99 11.86 -41.80
CA VAL A 253 -10.05 12.93 -41.42
C VAL A 253 -10.30 14.16 -42.29
N ASP A 254 -10.73 15.26 -41.68
CA ASP A 254 -10.96 16.53 -42.38
C ASP A 254 -9.68 17.37 -42.41
N VAL A 255 -9.25 17.78 -43.61
CA VAL A 255 -8.03 18.57 -43.78
C VAL A 255 -8.36 20.06 -43.81
N ILE A 256 -7.75 20.82 -42.90
CA ILE A 256 -7.86 22.27 -42.77
C ILE A 256 -6.60 22.90 -43.38
N PRO A 257 -6.70 23.57 -44.54
CA PRO A 257 -5.55 24.14 -45.24
C PRO A 257 -5.11 25.45 -44.56
N ALA A 258 -4.37 25.32 -43.45
CA ALA A 258 -3.92 26.44 -42.63
C ALA A 258 -2.55 26.18 -42.00
N THR A 259 -1.84 27.24 -41.62
CA THR A 259 -0.65 27.14 -40.75
C THR A 259 -1.05 26.95 -39.28
N PHE A 260 -0.07 26.66 -38.42
CA PHE A 260 -0.34 26.49 -36.98
C PHE A 260 -0.84 27.80 -36.36
N GLY A 261 -0.24 28.93 -36.72
CA GLY A 261 -0.66 30.25 -36.28
C GLY A 261 -2.04 30.66 -36.80
N GLU A 262 -2.37 30.36 -38.06
CA GLU A 262 -3.70 30.63 -38.61
C GLU A 262 -4.79 29.83 -37.88
N PHE A 263 -4.51 28.56 -37.56
CA PHE A 263 -5.41 27.72 -36.78
C PHE A 263 -5.60 28.23 -35.34
N ALA A 264 -4.52 28.59 -34.65
CA ALA A 264 -4.59 29.13 -33.30
C ALA A 264 -5.39 30.45 -33.25
N ASN A 265 -5.15 31.36 -34.20
CA ASN A 265 -5.90 32.61 -34.33
C ASN A 265 -7.39 32.37 -34.64
N ALA A 266 -7.72 31.35 -35.42
CA ALA A 266 -9.10 30.99 -35.71
C ALA A 266 -9.82 30.46 -34.46
N LEU A 267 -9.15 29.64 -33.63
CA LEU A 267 -9.67 29.19 -32.34
C LEU A 267 -9.93 30.36 -31.39
N GLU A 268 -8.96 31.27 -31.22
CA GLU A 268 -9.14 32.45 -30.37
C GLU A 268 -10.33 33.31 -30.79
N ARG A 269 -10.56 33.42 -32.09
CA ARG A 269 -11.65 34.24 -32.60
C ARG A 269 -13.03 33.60 -32.45
N GLN A 270 -13.12 32.27 -32.53
CA GLN A 270 -14.40 31.55 -32.46
C GLN A 270 -14.80 31.14 -31.05
N ILE A 271 -13.83 31.03 -30.13
CA ILE A 271 -14.07 30.67 -28.74
C ILE A 271 -13.73 31.87 -27.86
N ASP A 272 -14.77 32.49 -27.31
CA ASP A 272 -14.65 33.58 -26.34
C ASP A 272 -13.84 33.12 -25.11
N PRO A 273 -12.95 33.95 -24.53
CA PRO A 273 -12.21 33.65 -23.31
C PRO A 273 -13.04 33.03 -22.17
N LEU A 274 -14.31 33.43 -22.01
CA LEU A 274 -15.21 32.85 -21.01
C LEU A 274 -15.42 31.34 -21.20
N PHE A 275 -15.53 30.88 -22.44
CA PHE A 275 -15.73 29.46 -22.78
C PHE A 275 -14.41 28.67 -22.84
N ARG A 276 -13.26 29.32 -22.65
CA ARG A 276 -11.96 28.65 -22.63
C ARG A 276 -11.64 28.00 -21.28
N SER A 277 -12.32 28.43 -20.21
CA SER A 277 -12.19 27.89 -18.84
C SER A 277 -13.45 27.20 -18.31
N LEU A 278 -14.57 27.25 -19.05
CA LEU A 278 -15.86 26.72 -18.61
C LEU A 278 -15.94 25.19 -18.76
N SER A 279 -15.30 24.46 -17.85
CA SER A 279 -15.96 23.29 -17.27
C SER A 279 -16.90 23.82 -16.19
N ALA A 280 -18.13 24.18 -16.59
CA ALA A 280 -19.26 24.56 -15.76
C ALA A 280 -18.91 25.07 -14.35
N LEU A 281 -18.56 26.35 -14.22
CA LEU A 281 -18.77 27.07 -12.97
C LEU A 281 -20.27 27.07 -12.73
N THR A 282 -20.77 26.06 -12.02
CA THR A 282 -22.10 26.08 -11.43
C THR A 282 -22.18 27.34 -10.60
N SER A 283 -22.91 28.30 -11.15
CA SER A 283 -23.38 29.49 -10.45
C SER A 283 -24.23 29.00 -9.29
N GLN A 284 -23.69 29.05 -8.07
CA GLN A 284 -24.48 28.79 -6.88
C GLN A 284 -24.12 29.82 -5.83
N GLY A 285 -25.17 30.32 -5.16
CA GLY A 285 -25.13 31.39 -4.15
C GLY A 285 -24.30 31.04 -2.91
N ASP A 286 -24.64 31.66 -1.79
CA ASP A 286 -23.92 31.49 -0.54
C ASP A 286 -23.77 30.00 -0.18
N GLN A 287 -22.52 29.56 -0.06
CA GLN A 287 -22.19 28.16 0.19
C GLN A 287 -22.16 27.88 1.69
N PRO A 288 -22.61 26.69 2.17
CA PRO A 288 -22.74 26.41 3.59
C PRO A 288 -21.47 26.58 4.42
N TYR A 289 -20.28 26.36 3.83
CA TYR A 289 -19.00 26.50 4.51
C TYR A 289 -18.60 27.97 4.78
N GLN A 290 -19.17 28.93 4.04
CA GLN A 290 -18.85 30.36 4.19
C GLN A 290 -19.30 30.91 5.54
N LYS A 291 -20.24 30.25 6.24
CA LYS A 291 -20.66 30.60 7.60
C LYS A 291 -19.51 30.63 8.62
N HIS A 292 -18.40 29.95 8.33
CA HIS A 292 -17.23 29.89 9.20
C HIS A 292 -16.13 30.90 8.85
N PHE A 293 -16.29 31.68 7.77
CA PHE A 293 -15.28 32.63 7.32
C PHE A 293 -15.29 33.87 8.20
N ARG A 294 -14.11 34.46 8.40
CA ARG A 294 -13.94 35.72 9.16
C ARG A 294 -14.19 36.95 8.28
N THR A 295 -14.15 36.78 6.96
CA THR A 295 -14.24 37.83 5.94
C THR A 295 -15.31 37.48 4.90
N ASP A 296 -15.81 38.48 4.17
CA ASP A 296 -16.68 38.30 3.00
C ASP A 296 -15.92 37.80 1.75
N ASP A 297 -14.66 37.43 1.92
CA ASP A 297 -13.82 36.87 0.86
C ASP A 297 -14.35 35.48 0.49
N LYS A 298 -14.66 35.28 -0.79
CA LYS A 298 -15.19 34.01 -1.30
C LYS A 298 -14.10 32.98 -1.58
N GLY A 299 -12.85 33.31 -1.26
CA GLY A 299 -11.68 32.49 -1.56
C GLY A 299 -11.30 32.56 -3.03
N SER A 300 -10.06 32.18 -3.32
CA SER A 300 -9.50 32.07 -4.66
C SER A 300 -10.31 31.10 -5.53
N ASP A 301 -10.15 31.22 -6.85
CA ASP A 301 -10.73 30.24 -7.77
C ASP A 301 -10.14 28.84 -7.52
N PHE A 302 -8.87 28.76 -7.10
CA PHE A 302 -8.22 27.52 -6.68
C PHE A 302 -8.96 26.86 -5.50
N PHE A 303 -9.22 27.62 -4.45
CA PHE A 303 -9.91 27.12 -3.25
C PHE A 303 -11.30 26.56 -3.58
N ARG A 304 -12.07 27.29 -4.39
CA ARG A 304 -13.42 26.88 -4.80
C ARG A 304 -13.41 25.64 -5.69
N GLN A 305 -12.43 25.54 -6.60
CA GLN A 305 -12.27 24.38 -7.48
C GLN A 305 -11.88 23.12 -6.68
N SER A 306 -10.96 23.23 -5.72
CA SER A 306 -10.55 22.10 -4.87
C SER A 306 -11.69 21.52 -4.02
N ILE A 307 -12.65 22.34 -3.58
CA ILE A 307 -13.86 21.83 -2.89
C ILE A 307 -14.78 21.05 -3.83
N VAL A 308 -14.76 21.34 -5.14
CA VAL A 308 -15.60 20.61 -6.10
C VAL A 308 -14.90 19.36 -6.60
N ASP A 309 -13.58 19.40 -6.75
CA ASP A 309 -12.80 18.36 -7.42
C ASP A 309 -12.15 17.37 -6.45
N ASP A 310 -11.62 17.83 -5.33
CA ASP A 310 -10.83 17.02 -4.41
C ASP A 310 -11.60 16.62 -3.13
N LEU A 311 -12.49 17.49 -2.64
CA LEU A 311 -13.13 17.35 -1.33
C LEU A 311 -14.66 17.37 -1.43
N GLU A 312 -15.35 16.98 -0.37
CA GLU A 312 -16.78 17.23 -0.16
C GLU A 312 -16.96 17.90 1.20
N TYR A 313 -17.63 19.07 1.25
CA TYR A 313 -17.96 19.71 2.52
C TYR A 313 -19.18 19.03 3.16
N VAL A 314 -18.98 18.44 4.34
CA VAL A 314 -20.03 17.70 5.04
C VAL A 314 -20.92 18.67 5.81
N SER A 315 -22.23 18.63 5.55
CA SER A 315 -23.22 19.49 6.23
C SER A 315 -24.59 18.82 6.31
N SER A 316 -25.52 19.40 7.07
CA SER A 316 -26.89 18.89 7.19
C SER A 316 -27.65 18.86 5.86
N GLY A 317 -27.27 19.72 4.90
CA GLY A 317 -27.88 19.81 3.57
C GLY A 317 -27.05 19.16 2.46
N ILE A 318 -26.16 18.22 2.78
CA ILE A 318 -25.33 17.54 1.78
C ILE A 318 -26.21 16.85 0.72
N PRO A 319 -25.92 17.00 -0.60
CA PRO A 319 -26.69 16.32 -1.63
C PRO A 319 -26.50 14.80 -1.55
N PHE A 320 -27.58 14.06 -1.79
CA PHE A 320 -27.57 12.60 -1.87
C PHE A 320 -28.67 12.11 -2.82
N ASP A 321 -28.41 11.01 -3.52
CA ASP A 321 -29.43 10.30 -4.31
C ASP A 321 -30.19 9.29 -3.46
N GLU A 322 -31.48 9.10 -3.73
CA GLU A 322 -32.29 8.13 -2.98
C GLU A 322 -31.89 6.68 -3.28
N VAL A 323 -31.60 5.93 -2.20
CA VAL A 323 -31.31 4.49 -2.25
C VAL A 323 -32.35 3.75 -1.42
N GLU A 324 -32.95 2.70 -2.00
CA GLU A 324 -33.86 1.83 -1.27
C GLU A 324 -33.15 1.11 -0.10
N PRO A 325 -33.77 1.00 1.09
CA PRO A 325 -33.15 0.34 2.25
C PRO A 325 -32.65 -1.08 1.96
N LYS A 326 -33.40 -1.85 1.17
CA LYS A 326 -33.01 -3.21 0.77
C LYS A 326 -31.71 -3.23 -0.04
N LYS A 327 -31.50 -2.23 -0.91
CA LYS A 327 -30.26 -2.07 -1.68
C LYS A 327 -29.10 -1.65 -0.77
N PHE A 328 -29.33 -0.74 0.18
CA PHE A 328 -28.33 -0.33 1.16
C PHE A 328 -27.78 -1.52 1.97
N TYR A 329 -28.66 -2.31 2.61
CA TYR A 329 -28.23 -3.49 3.37
C TYR A 329 -27.63 -4.60 2.51
N SER A 330 -27.84 -4.55 1.19
CA SER A 330 -27.17 -5.46 0.25
C SER A 330 -25.70 -5.09 -0.03
N GLY A 331 -25.23 -3.94 0.47
CA GLY A 331 -23.89 -3.38 0.24
C GLY A 331 -23.83 -2.27 -0.80
N PHE A 332 -24.97 -1.76 -1.28
CA PHE A 332 -25.03 -0.66 -2.25
C PHE A 332 -25.17 0.69 -1.53
N ASP A 333 -24.03 1.31 -1.20
CA ASP A 333 -23.98 2.68 -0.65
C ASP A 333 -23.73 3.73 -1.75
N HIS A 334 -24.58 4.76 -1.87
CA HIS A 334 -24.39 5.87 -2.82
C HIS A 334 -24.41 7.21 -2.09
N GLY A 335 -23.30 7.96 -2.17
CA GLY A 335 -23.14 9.24 -1.50
C GLY A 335 -23.36 9.15 0.02
N TRP A 336 -24.27 9.99 0.54
CA TRP A 336 -24.55 10.14 1.96
C TRP A 336 -25.95 9.63 2.37
N CYS A 337 -26.69 9.00 1.45
CA CYS A 337 -28.09 8.62 1.67
C CYS A 337 -28.29 7.72 2.89
N GLY A 338 -27.43 6.70 3.06
CA GLY A 338 -27.51 5.77 4.19
C GLY A 338 -27.46 6.49 5.55
N ILE A 339 -26.61 7.51 5.64
CA ILE A 339 -26.38 8.29 6.87
C ILE A 339 -27.53 9.27 7.12
N VAL A 340 -27.93 10.03 6.09
CA VAL A 340 -28.99 11.05 6.22
C VAL A 340 -30.35 10.41 6.47
N ARG A 341 -30.65 9.27 5.84
CA ARG A 341 -31.89 8.50 6.07
C ARG A 341 -31.84 7.60 7.29
N GLN A 342 -30.75 7.61 8.07
CA GLN A 342 -30.56 6.82 9.29
C GLN A 342 -30.78 5.31 9.06
N LEU A 343 -30.21 4.78 7.97
CA LEU A 343 -30.22 3.34 7.67
C LEU A 343 -29.10 2.59 8.41
N ASP A 344 -28.07 3.31 8.86
CA ASP A 344 -26.96 2.80 9.66
C ASP A 344 -27.18 2.98 11.17
N PHE A 345 -26.35 2.31 11.96
CA PHE A 345 -26.30 2.38 13.41
C PHE A 345 -24.91 2.86 13.88
N ARG A 346 -24.86 3.42 15.09
CA ARG A 346 -23.61 3.96 15.65
C ARG A 346 -22.70 2.84 16.13
N ARG A 347 -21.43 2.89 15.73
CA ARG A 347 -20.41 1.97 16.25
C ARG A 347 -19.74 2.59 17.47
N ILE A 348 -19.62 1.83 18.56
CA ILE A 348 -18.98 2.32 19.80
C ILE A 348 -17.53 2.73 19.53
N ALA A 349 -16.83 1.98 18.66
CA ALA A 349 -15.47 2.29 18.25
C ALA A 349 -15.37 3.61 17.48
N SER A 350 -16.30 3.91 16.59
CA SER A 350 -16.28 5.15 15.79
C SER A 350 -16.64 6.39 16.63
N GLU A 351 -17.55 6.22 17.59
CA GLU A 351 -17.90 7.30 18.52
C GLU A 351 -16.70 7.68 19.41
N ARG A 352 -16.02 6.68 19.99
CA ARG A 352 -14.80 6.89 20.76
C ARG A 352 -13.69 7.54 19.92
N MET A 353 -13.51 7.06 18.69
CA MET A 353 -12.57 7.64 17.73
C MET A 353 -12.87 9.12 17.48
N LEU A 354 -14.14 9.48 17.26
CA LEU A 354 -14.54 10.88 17.04
C LEU A 354 -14.24 11.75 18.26
N TYR A 355 -14.61 11.30 19.46
CA TYR A 355 -14.32 12.05 20.69
C TYR A 355 -12.82 12.26 20.90
N THR A 356 -11.99 11.23 20.66
CA THR A 356 -10.53 11.35 20.73
C THR A 356 -9.98 12.30 19.68
N ALA A 357 -10.49 12.26 18.44
CA ALA A 357 -10.05 13.14 17.37
C ALA A 357 -10.36 14.63 17.65
N LEU A 358 -11.41 14.91 18.42
CA LEU A 358 -11.81 16.26 18.82
C LEU A 358 -11.23 16.69 20.18
N ALA A 359 -10.75 15.76 20.99
CA ALA A 359 -10.03 16.04 22.24
C ALA A 359 -8.58 16.44 21.94
N VAL A 360 -8.39 17.71 21.61
CA VAL A 360 -7.11 18.28 21.16
C VAL A 360 -6.55 19.19 22.24
N GLU A 361 -5.27 19.03 22.55
CA GLU A 361 -4.58 19.95 23.46
C GLU A 361 -4.26 21.29 22.77
N LYS A 362 -4.15 22.39 23.52
CA LYS A 362 -3.95 23.73 22.93
C LYS A 362 -2.68 23.86 22.08
N ASP A 363 -1.66 23.04 22.35
CA ASP A 363 -0.38 23.06 21.65
C ASP A 363 -0.26 21.95 20.57
N GLU A 364 -1.31 21.13 20.40
CA GLU A 364 -1.33 20.00 19.44
C GLU A 364 -1.79 20.49 18.06
N LEU A 365 -0.82 20.80 17.19
CA LEU A 365 -1.09 21.26 15.82
C LEU A 365 -1.67 20.17 14.93
N LEU A 366 -1.13 18.96 15.00
CA LEU A 366 -1.52 17.84 14.15
C LEU A 366 -2.11 16.71 15.00
N LYS A 367 -3.31 16.26 14.63
CA LYS A 367 -3.97 15.09 15.22
C LYS A 367 -4.23 14.07 14.14
N PHE A 368 -3.73 12.85 14.30
CA PHE A 368 -3.93 11.77 13.34
C PHE A 368 -4.51 10.53 14.01
N VAL A 369 -5.69 10.12 13.56
CA VAL A 369 -6.46 9.00 14.12
C VAL A 369 -6.81 8.00 13.01
N LEU A 370 -6.65 6.71 13.27
CA LEU A 370 -6.88 5.64 12.28
C LEU A 370 -7.89 4.61 12.79
N LEU A 371 -8.94 4.37 12.00
CA LEU A 371 -9.91 3.29 12.20
C LEU A 371 -9.54 2.06 11.35
N GLN A 372 -9.02 1.02 12.00
CA GLN A 372 -8.68 -0.25 11.36
C GLN A 372 -9.78 -1.29 11.52
N GLY A 373 -9.90 -2.20 10.56
CA GLY A 373 -10.82 -3.35 10.66
C GLY A 373 -10.81 -4.23 9.42
N SER A 374 -11.40 -5.42 9.53
CA SER A 374 -11.48 -6.37 8.42
C SER A 374 -12.34 -5.83 7.25
N ALA A 375 -12.20 -6.42 6.07
CA ALA A 375 -13.05 -6.08 4.93
C ALA A 375 -14.53 -6.32 5.28
N GLY A 376 -15.47 -5.50 4.79
CA GLY A 376 -16.90 -5.69 5.06
C GLY A 376 -17.36 -5.47 6.51
N ALA A 377 -16.50 -4.97 7.41
CA ALA A 377 -16.85 -4.68 8.80
C ALA A 377 -17.69 -3.39 8.99
N GLY A 378 -17.85 -2.58 7.93
CA GLY A 378 -18.62 -1.32 7.95
C GLY A 378 -17.78 -0.05 8.18
N LYS A 379 -16.47 -0.09 7.96
CA LYS A 379 -15.55 1.05 8.18
C LYS A 379 -15.98 2.35 7.48
N THR A 380 -16.23 2.30 6.18
CA THR A 380 -16.64 3.46 5.39
C THR A 380 -17.92 4.09 5.95
N ILE A 381 -18.91 3.27 6.31
CA ILE A 381 -20.18 3.75 6.90
C ILE A 381 -19.95 4.35 8.28
N ALA A 382 -19.15 3.70 9.14
CA ALA A 382 -18.80 4.21 10.46
C ALA A 382 -18.02 5.54 10.38
N LEU A 383 -17.12 5.67 9.39
CA LEU A 383 -16.36 6.89 9.13
C LEU A 383 -17.27 8.02 8.62
N LYS A 384 -18.18 7.74 7.68
CA LYS A 384 -19.18 8.72 7.20
C LYS A 384 -20.11 9.16 8.33
N ARG A 385 -20.59 8.24 9.17
CA ARG A 385 -21.41 8.59 10.35
C ARG A 385 -20.65 9.54 11.27
N ALA A 386 -19.39 9.25 11.59
CA ALA A 386 -18.55 10.12 12.42
C ALA A 386 -18.36 11.50 11.77
N ALA A 387 -18.14 11.57 10.46
CA ALA A 387 -18.02 12.83 9.72
C ALA A 387 -19.31 13.66 9.76
N TYR A 388 -20.46 13.02 9.56
CA TYR A 388 -21.76 13.68 9.59
C TYR A 388 -22.12 14.17 10.99
N ASP A 389 -21.87 13.36 12.03
CA ASP A 389 -22.12 13.73 13.42
C ASP A 389 -21.19 14.88 13.85
N ALA A 390 -19.92 14.89 13.43
CA ALA A 390 -18.99 16.00 13.65
C ALA A 390 -19.49 17.31 13.00
N ALA A 391 -19.96 17.24 11.75
CA ALA A 391 -20.44 18.40 11.02
C ALA A 391 -21.77 18.95 11.55
N THR A 392 -22.69 18.07 11.95
CA THR A 392 -24.07 18.46 12.28
C THR A 392 -24.33 18.61 13.78
N ALA A 393 -23.87 17.65 14.59
CA ALA A 393 -24.12 17.66 16.03
C ALA A 393 -23.11 18.54 16.79
N LEU A 394 -21.89 18.67 16.27
CA LEU A 394 -20.79 19.42 16.90
C LEU A 394 -20.45 20.73 16.17
N ASP A 395 -21.08 21.01 15.03
CA ASP A 395 -20.88 22.21 14.18
C ASP A 395 -19.40 22.45 13.79
N GLU A 396 -18.66 21.36 13.63
CA GLU A 396 -17.25 21.39 13.24
C GLU A 396 -17.07 21.53 11.72
N MET A 397 -15.90 22.04 11.31
CA MET A 397 -15.55 22.19 9.90
C MET A 397 -14.98 20.89 9.33
N VAL A 398 -15.84 20.13 8.65
CA VAL A 398 -15.55 18.77 8.20
C VAL A 398 -15.48 18.68 6.68
N PHE A 399 -14.38 18.11 6.19
CA PHE A 399 -14.17 17.77 4.79
C PHE A 399 -14.02 16.26 4.63
N TRP A 400 -14.67 15.70 3.63
CA TRP A 400 -14.49 14.32 3.19
C TRP A 400 -13.61 14.29 1.94
N LEU A 401 -12.55 13.49 1.94
CA LEU A 401 -11.71 13.32 0.76
C LEU A 401 -12.43 12.45 -0.28
N SER A 402 -12.60 12.97 -1.49
CA SER A 402 -13.13 12.18 -2.61
C SER A 402 -12.18 11.04 -2.96
N SER A 403 -12.68 9.90 -3.44
CA SER A 403 -11.85 8.71 -3.72
C SER A 403 -10.70 8.95 -4.72
N ASN A 404 -10.83 9.95 -5.59
CA ASN A 404 -9.77 10.37 -6.53
C ASN A 404 -9.22 11.77 -6.19
N GLY A 405 -9.56 12.31 -5.02
CA GLY A 405 -9.17 13.66 -4.62
C GLY A 405 -7.70 13.72 -4.19
N SER A 406 -7.08 14.88 -4.42
CA SER A 406 -5.74 15.19 -3.95
C SER A 406 -5.83 16.25 -2.84
N PRO A 407 -5.50 15.93 -1.58
CA PRO A 407 -5.57 16.91 -0.50
C PRO A 407 -4.37 17.86 -0.55
N ARG A 408 -4.55 18.99 -1.25
CA ARG A 408 -3.50 19.98 -1.52
C ARG A 408 -3.17 20.86 -0.30
N PRO A 409 -1.91 21.03 0.11
CA PRO A 409 -1.55 21.88 1.25
C PRO A 409 -1.95 23.35 1.11
N GLU A 410 -1.95 23.88 -0.12
CA GLU A 410 -2.33 25.25 -0.43
C GLU A 410 -3.79 25.51 -0.05
N PHE A 411 -4.66 24.51 -0.23
CA PHE A 411 -6.08 24.60 0.12
C PHE A 411 -6.26 24.79 1.62
N PHE A 412 -5.58 23.98 2.45
CA PHE A 412 -5.68 24.07 3.90
C PHE A 412 -5.01 25.34 4.45
N SER A 413 -3.97 25.83 3.77
CA SER A 413 -3.33 27.12 4.07
C SER A 413 -4.29 28.29 3.86
N GLU A 414 -4.98 28.32 2.72
CA GLU A 414 -5.98 29.34 2.42
C GLU A 414 -7.22 29.20 3.32
N LEU A 415 -7.67 27.96 3.59
CA LEU A 415 -8.77 27.71 4.51
C LEU A 415 -8.48 28.29 5.91
N PHE A 416 -7.25 28.09 6.41
CA PHE A 416 -6.84 28.60 7.70
C PHE A 416 -6.71 30.13 7.69
N SER A 417 -6.28 30.76 6.58
CA SER A 417 -6.23 32.22 6.50
C SER A 417 -7.64 32.84 6.53
N LEU A 418 -8.62 32.21 5.88
CA LEU A 418 -10.01 32.67 5.81
C LEU A 418 -10.80 32.43 7.12
N THR A 419 -10.55 31.32 7.80
CA THR A 419 -11.35 30.87 8.96
C THR A 419 -10.63 31.02 10.29
N GLY A 420 -9.31 30.87 10.28
CA GLY A 420 -8.43 30.63 11.43
C GLY A 420 -8.93 29.56 12.40
N LYS A 421 -9.67 28.57 11.90
CA LYS A 421 -10.14 27.40 12.65
C LYS A 421 -9.35 26.16 12.22
N ARG A 422 -9.32 25.14 13.08
CA ARG A 422 -8.77 23.83 12.73
C ARG A 422 -9.66 23.13 11.72
N ALA A 423 -9.07 22.57 10.67
CA ALA A 423 -9.79 21.74 9.71
C ALA A 423 -9.82 20.27 10.15
N ILE A 424 -10.93 19.57 9.87
CA ILE A 424 -11.04 18.12 10.06
C ILE A 424 -11.23 17.46 8.70
N LEU A 425 -10.28 16.61 8.33
CA LEU A 425 -10.29 15.85 7.08
C LEU A 425 -10.56 14.37 7.38
N PHE A 426 -11.61 13.83 6.78
CA PHE A 426 -11.91 12.40 6.78
C PHE A 426 -11.39 11.74 5.51
N VAL A 427 -10.67 10.63 5.66
CA VAL A 427 -10.02 9.89 4.57
C VAL A 427 -10.41 8.42 4.64
N ASP A 428 -11.25 7.96 3.72
CA ASP A 428 -11.49 6.52 3.56
C ASP A 428 -10.37 5.88 2.72
N GLN A 429 -9.96 4.66 3.07
CA GLN A 429 -8.89 3.91 2.39
C GLN A 429 -7.58 4.71 2.23
N ILE A 430 -7.01 5.17 3.35
CA ILE A 430 -5.82 6.02 3.36
C ILE A 430 -4.60 5.43 2.62
N SER A 431 -4.50 4.10 2.46
CA SER A 431 -3.47 3.44 1.64
C SER A 431 -3.49 3.86 0.17
N LEU A 432 -4.60 4.39 -0.35
CA LEU A 432 -4.67 4.98 -1.71
C LEU A 432 -4.10 6.40 -1.76
N HIS A 433 -3.98 7.06 -0.62
CA HIS A 433 -3.59 8.48 -0.51
C HIS A 433 -2.36 8.66 0.41
N SER A 434 -1.60 7.60 0.71
CA SER A 434 -0.54 7.62 1.74
C SER A 434 0.49 8.73 1.51
N GLU A 435 1.06 8.79 0.31
CA GLU A 435 2.03 9.84 -0.07
C GLU A 435 1.41 11.24 -0.09
N LYS A 436 0.16 11.36 -0.55
CA LYS A 436 -0.54 12.65 -0.61
C LYS A 436 -0.79 13.20 0.80
N ILE A 437 -1.20 12.34 1.73
CA ILE A 437 -1.42 12.68 3.14
C ILE A 437 -0.10 12.96 3.87
N ARG A 438 0.96 12.20 3.57
CA ARG A 438 2.30 12.46 4.12
C ARG A 438 2.78 13.87 3.78
N ARG A 439 2.72 14.26 2.50
CA ARG A 439 3.06 15.63 2.04
C ARG A 439 2.20 16.70 2.69
N LEU A 440 0.90 16.44 2.87
CA LEU A 440 0.00 17.35 3.57
C LEU A 440 0.43 17.56 5.03
N LEU A 441 0.73 16.48 5.75
CA LEU A 441 1.15 16.55 7.16
C LEU A 441 2.52 17.22 7.31
N GLU A 442 3.48 16.94 6.43
CA GLU A 442 4.78 17.63 6.39
C GLU A 442 4.61 19.15 6.17
N SER A 443 3.78 19.54 5.18
CA SER A 443 3.52 20.93 4.88
C SER A 443 2.76 21.62 6.02
N ALA A 444 1.74 20.99 6.59
CA ALA A 444 0.99 21.52 7.73
C ALA A 444 1.88 21.68 8.97
N SER A 445 2.78 20.73 9.23
CA SER A 445 3.75 20.81 10.33
C SER A 445 4.74 21.96 10.15
N SER A 446 5.22 22.20 8.92
CA SER A 446 6.20 23.26 8.64
C SER A 446 5.60 24.67 8.60
N THR A 447 4.34 24.79 8.18
CA THR A 447 3.60 26.06 8.10
C THR A 447 2.83 26.39 9.38
N GLY A 448 2.71 25.45 10.32
CA GLY A 448 2.02 25.64 11.59
C GLY A 448 0.49 25.65 11.48
N ILE A 449 -0.07 24.94 10.49
CA ILE A 449 -1.51 24.88 10.25
C ILE A 449 -2.13 23.78 11.12
N PRO A 450 -3.13 24.08 11.95
CA PRO A 450 -3.79 23.07 12.76
C PRO A 450 -4.68 22.17 11.90
N LEU A 451 -4.44 20.85 11.92
CA LEU A 451 -5.13 19.86 11.11
C LEU A 451 -5.46 18.58 11.87
N THR A 452 -6.65 18.05 11.64
CA THR A 452 -7.10 16.74 12.12
C THR A 452 -7.27 15.83 10.93
N ILE A 453 -6.68 14.66 10.96
CA ILE A 453 -6.93 13.61 9.97
C ILE A 453 -7.56 12.42 10.69
N ILE A 454 -8.74 12.04 10.22
CA ILE A 454 -9.46 10.84 10.68
C ILE A 454 -9.54 9.89 9.49
N ALA A 455 -8.75 8.84 9.53
CA ALA A 455 -8.60 7.90 8.43
C ALA A 455 -9.22 6.54 8.74
N ALA A 456 -9.56 5.76 7.71
CA ALA A 456 -9.88 4.35 7.85
C ALA A 456 -9.12 3.48 6.84
N ASP A 457 -8.70 2.28 7.26
CA ASP A 457 -8.15 1.28 6.34
C ASP A 457 -8.27 -0.16 6.86
N ARG A 458 -7.86 -1.13 6.03
CA ARG A 458 -7.61 -2.50 6.45
C ARG A 458 -6.25 -2.58 7.15
N GLU A 459 -6.19 -3.38 8.19
CA GLU A 459 -4.95 -3.62 8.94
C GLU A 459 -3.80 -4.13 8.04
N ALA A 460 -4.11 -5.03 7.11
CA ALA A 460 -3.13 -5.54 6.15
C ALA A 460 -2.65 -4.50 5.12
N ASP A 461 -3.55 -3.61 4.68
CA ASP A 461 -3.22 -2.58 3.68
C ASP A 461 -2.38 -1.47 4.34
N TRP A 462 -2.72 -1.06 5.57
CA TRP A 462 -1.96 -0.11 6.38
C TRP A 462 -0.50 -0.56 6.55
N GLY A 463 -0.26 -1.79 7.03
CA GLY A 463 1.10 -2.31 7.22
C GLY A 463 1.87 -2.60 5.92
N SER A 464 1.20 -2.60 4.77
CA SER A 464 1.85 -2.82 3.47
C SER A 464 2.25 -1.50 2.79
N TYR A 465 1.35 -0.51 2.80
CA TYR A 465 1.45 0.69 1.97
C TYR A 465 1.69 1.99 2.75
N CYS A 466 1.56 1.98 4.08
CA CYS A 466 1.63 3.20 4.91
C CYS A 466 2.82 3.22 5.88
N ASN A 467 3.84 2.37 5.68
CA ASN A 467 4.98 2.24 6.59
C ASN A 467 5.74 3.56 6.80
N GLU A 468 5.97 4.34 5.73
CA GLU A 468 6.66 5.63 5.82
C GLU A 468 5.82 6.67 6.56
N LEU A 469 4.53 6.74 6.22
CA LEU A 469 3.56 7.61 6.90
C LEU A 469 3.45 7.28 8.40
N GLU A 470 3.39 6.00 8.76
CA GLU A 470 3.32 5.55 10.15
C GLU A 470 4.60 5.85 10.94
N ALA A 471 5.77 5.74 10.28
CA ALA A 471 7.05 6.03 10.92
C ALA A 471 7.24 7.53 11.20
N GLU A 472 6.80 8.40 10.29
CA GLU A 472 6.91 9.86 10.43
C GLU A 472 5.79 10.44 11.31
N PHE A 473 4.55 9.95 11.13
CA PHE A 473 3.34 10.44 11.78
C PHE A 473 2.51 9.26 12.33
N PRO A 474 2.87 8.71 13.51
CA PRO A 474 2.16 7.55 14.07
C PRO A 474 0.72 7.91 14.48
N PRO A 475 -0.31 7.22 13.95
CA PRO A 475 -1.70 7.51 14.32
C PRO A 475 -2.14 6.88 15.64
N GLU A 476 -3.17 7.45 16.27
CA GLU A 476 -3.93 6.76 17.31
C GLU A 476 -4.87 5.72 16.69
N ILE A 477 -4.61 4.43 16.92
CA ILE A 477 -5.32 3.32 16.26
C ILE A 477 -6.55 2.86 17.06
N PHE A 478 -7.69 2.79 16.37
CA PHE A 478 -8.95 2.21 16.84
C PHE A 478 -9.32 1.00 15.98
N SER A 479 -9.56 -0.15 16.61
CA SER A 479 -9.95 -1.37 15.87
C SER A 479 -11.46 -1.59 15.91
N LEU A 480 -12.06 -1.71 14.74
CA LEU A 480 -13.46 -2.05 14.52
C LEU A 480 -13.61 -3.58 14.45
N ARG A 481 -14.14 -4.16 15.54
CA ARG A 481 -14.30 -5.61 15.73
C ARG A 481 -15.74 -6.06 15.42
N GLY A 482 -16.07 -7.31 15.78
CA GLY A 482 -17.44 -7.82 15.76
C GLY A 482 -18.42 -6.93 16.55
N LEU A 483 -19.72 -7.15 16.33
CA LEU A 483 -20.78 -6.37 16.97
C LEU A 483 -20.82 -6.64 18.48
N SER A 484 -21.04 -5.60 19.26
CA SER A 484 -21.49 -5.71 20.66
C SER A 484 -22.99 -6.03 20.72
N GLU A 485 -23.46 -6.47 21.88
CA GLU A 485 -24.88 -6.79 22.11
C GLU A 485 -25.79 -5.60 21.81
N THR A 486 -25.43 -4.40 22.26
CA THR A 486 -26.17 -3.18 21.99
C THR A 486 -26.19 -2.81 20.51
N GLU A 487 -25.05 -2.95 19.81
CA GLU A 487 -24.96 -2.69 18.37
C GLU A 487 -25.80 -3.70 17.56
N ALA A 488 -25.87 -4.95 18.00
CA ALA A 488 -26.70 -5.98 17.38
C ALA A 488 -28.20 -5.70 17.59
N GLU A 489 -28.60 -5.23 18.76
CA GLU A 489 -29.98 -4.80 19.03
C GLU A 489 -30.42 -3.66 18.12
N ASP A 490 -29.60 -2.61 18.00
CA ASP A 490 -29.85 -1.47 17.11
C ASP A 490 -30.00 -1.90 15.65
N LEU A 491 -29.12 -2.80 15.19
CA LEU A 491 -29.17 -3.34 13.84
C LEU A 491 -30.45 -4.14 13.58
N VAL A 492 -30.85 -5.01 14.51
CA VAL A 492 -32.09 -5.81 14.39
C VAL A 492 -33.32 -4.89 14.35
N GLU A 493 -33.33 -3.81 15.14
CA GLU A 493 -34.41 -2.83 15.12
C GLU A 493 -34.51 -2.11 13.76
N LEU A 494 -33.38 -1.67 13.20
CA LEU A 494 -33.34 -1.05 11.87
C LEU A 494 -33.81 -2.02 10.77
N LEU A 495 -33.33 -3.27 10.79
CA LEU A 495 -33.77 -4.30 9.84
C LEU A 495 -35.28 -4.58 9.95
N SER A 496 -35.83 -4.56 11.17
CA SER A 496 -37.26 -4.71 11.41
C SER A 496 -38.05 -3.54 10.82
N ARG A 497 -37.62 -2.30 11.12
CA ARG A 497 -38.24 -1.05 10.65
C ARG A 497 -38.31 -0.98 9.12
N HIS A 498 -37.25 -1.42 8.45
CA HIS A 498 -37.14 -1.39 7.00
C HIS A 498 -37.60 -2.68 6.29
N LYS A 499 -38.18 -3.64 7.03
CA LYS A 499 -38.66 -4.94 6.52
C LYS A 499 -37.57 -5.78 5.83
N CYS A 500 -36.34 -5.72 6.34
CA CYS A 500 -35.16 -6.39 5.82
C CYS A 500 -34.72 -7.62 6.63
N LEU A 501 -35.47 -8.04 7.67
CA LEU A 501 -35.14 -9.21 8.49
C LEU A 501 -35.14 -10.55 7.73
N GLY A 502 -35.91 -10.66 6.64
CA GLY A 502 -36.02 -11.89 5.86
C GLY A 502 -36.43 -13.09 6.72
N MET A 503 -35.62 -14.16 6.73
CA MET A 503 -35.84 -15.40 7.50
C MET A 503 -35.78 -15.20 9.03
N LEU A 504 -35.13 -14.13 9.52
CA LEU A 504 -35.09 -13.83 10.96
C LEU A 504 -36.43 -13.30 11.50
N LYS A 505 -37.36 -12.92 10.61
CA LYS A 505 -38.67 -12.38 10.99
C LYS A 505 -39.49 -13.33 11.86
N ASP A 506 -39.30 -14.64 11.67
CA ASP A 506 -40.08 -15.67 12.36
C ASP A 506 -39.47 -16.09 13.72
N LYS A 507 -38.32 -15.50 14.11
CA LYS A 507 -37.63 -15.75 15.38
C LYS A 507 -37.92 -14.69 16.43
N GLU A 508 -37.74 -15.03 17.71
CA GLU A 508 -37.83 -14.05 18.81
C GLU A 508 -36.65 -13.06 18.80
N LYS A 509 -36.86 -11.85 19.32
CA LYS A 509 -35.85 -10.77 19.30
C LYS A 509 -34.52 -11.19 19.95
N GLY A 510 -34.57 -11.97 21.03
CA GLY A 510 -33.36 -12.51 21.68
C GLY A 510 -32.58 -13.48 20.77
N GLU A 511 -33.28 -14.33 20.01
CA GLU A 511 -32.66 -15.23 19.04
C GLU A 511 -32.12 -14.48 17.80
N GLN A 512 -32.78 -13.38 17.40
CA GLN A 512 -32.32 -12.51 16.32
C GLN A 512 -30.98 -11.87 16.69
N VAL A 513 -30.86 -11.32 17.90
CA VAL A 513 -29.63 -10.69 18.40
C VAL A 513 -28.52 -11.73 18.59
N ALA A 514 -28.84 -12.88 19.21
CA ALA A 514 -27.89 -13.98 19.37
C ALA A 514 -27.32 -14.47 18.03
N ALA A 515 -28.10 -14.45 16.95
CA ALA A 515 -27.64 -14.86 15.62
C ALA A 515 -26.54 -13.95 15.04
N PHE A 516 -26.49 -12.68 15.44
CA PHE A 516 -25.41 -11.74 15.04
C PHE A 516 -24.20 -11.77 15.98
N LEU A 517 -24.34 -12.33 17.19
CA LEU A 517 -23.28 -12.41 18.22
C LEU A 517 -22.53 -13.76 18.26
N ASP A 518 -23.06 -14.79 17.59
CA ASP A 518 -22.50 -16.15 17.59
C ASP A 518 -21.03 -16.19 17.12
N ALA A 519 -20.13 -16.81 17.88
CA ALA A 519 -18.67 -16.75 17.72
C ALA A 519 -18.16 -17.38 16.40
N ASP A 520 -18.81 -18.43 15.91
CA ASP A 520 -18.51 -19.05 14.61
C ASP A 520 -18.89 -18.15 13.41
N ARG A 521 -19.63 -17.06 13.70
CA ARG A 521 -20.17 -16.10 12.73
C ARG A 521 -19.75 -14.66 13.02
N SER A 522 -19.29 -14.32 14.23
CA SER A 522 -18.84 -12.99 14.62
C SER A 522 -17.47 -12.64 14.03
N ASP A 523 -16.68 -13.66 13.67
CA ASP A 523 -15.49 -13.53 12.83
C ASP A 523 -15.84 -13.35 11.34
N ARG A 524 -17.10 -13.57 10.94
CA ARG A 524 -17.58 -13.30 9.58
C ARG A 524 -17.91 -11.81 9.46
N GLN A 525 -17.46 -11.24 8.36
CA GLN A 525 -17.61 -9.82 8.04
C GLN A 525 -19.10 -9.42 8.07
N LEU A 526 -19.43 -8.27 8.67
CA LEU A 526 -20.81 -7.80 8.92
C LEU A 526 -21.71 -7.91 7.68
N LEU A 527 -21.21 -7.54 6.50
CA LEU A 527 -21.94 -7.65 5.24
C LEU A 527 -22.37 -9.10 4.90
N VAL A 528 -21.49 -10.06 5.14
CA VAL A 528 -21.76 -11.48 4.88
C VAL A 528 -22.81 -12.00 5.86
N ALA A 529 -22.66 -11.67 7.15
CA ALA A 529 -23.63 -12.04 8.18
C ALA A 529 -25.04 -11.49 7.88
N LEU A 530 -25.14 -10.22 7.44
CA LEU A 530 -26.39 -9.60 7.02
C LEU A 530 -27.11 -10.41 5.93
N HIS A 531 -26.39 -10.86 4.90
CA HIS A 531 -27.00 -11.62 3.81
C HIS A 531 -27.34 -13.06 4.18
N GLU A 532 -26.44 -13.78 4.85
CA GLU A 532 -26.66 -15.18 5.23
C GLU A 532 -27.86 -15.31 6.17
N LEU A 533 -27.99 -14.38 7.13
CA LEU A 533 -29.07 -14.42 8.12
C LEU A 533 -30.42 -13.99 7.53
N THR A 534 -30.44 -13.02 6.62
CA THR A 534 -31.69 -12.52 6.04
C THR A 534 -32.22 -13.44 4.93
N LEU A 535 -31.35 -14.01 4.10
CA LEU A 535 -31.74 -14.83 2.94
C LEU A 535 -31.64 -16.35 3.19
N GLY A 536 -30.93 -16.77 4.25
CA GLY A 536 -30.86 -18.17 4.66
C GLY A 536 -30.10 -19.10 3.72
N LYS A 537 -29.29 -18.53 2.81
CA LYS A 537 -28.36 -19.24 1.92
C LYS A 537 -26.94 -18.75 2.19
N PRO A 538 -25.90 -19.59 1.97
CA PRO A 538 -24.52 -19.12 1.96
C PRO A 538 -24.36 -17.95 0.99
N PHE A 539 -23.63 -16.91 1.40
CA PHE A 539 -23.53 -15.68 0.62
C PHE A 539 -22.94 -15.90 -0.79
N GLU A 540 -22.01 -16.85 -0.90
CA GLU A 540 -21.37 -17.25 -2.16
C GLU A 540 -22.37 -17.76 -3.20
N ASN A 541 -23.38 -18.54 -2.78
CA ASN A 541 -24.43 -19.05 -3.67
C ASN A 541 -25.35 -17.93 -4.18
N ILE A 542 -25.59 -16.90 -3.37
CA ILE A 542 -26.42 -15.75 -3.77
C ILE A 542 -25.70 -14.96 -4.86
N ILE A 543 -24.40 -14.73 -4.68
CA ILE A 543 -23.57 -14.04 -5.68
C ILE A 543 -23.42 -14.88 -6.95
N LEU A 544 -23.34 -16.22 -6.83
CA LEU A 544 -23.35 -17.13 -7.99
C LEU A 544 -24.64 -16.97 -8.81
N GLU A 545 -25.80 -17.01 -8.15
CA GLU A 545 -27.10 -16.83 -8.80
C GLU A 545 -27.21 -15.43 -9.43
N GLU A 546 -26.70 -14.38 -8.78
CA GLU A 546 -26.64 -13.02 -9.35
C GLU A 546 -25.79 -12.99 -10.62
N TYR A 547 -24.57 -13.54 -10.58
CA TYR A 547 -23.66 -13.63 -11.72
C TYR A 547 -24.27 -14.39 -12.89
N GLN A 548 -24.94 -15.52 -12.63
CA GLN A 548 -25.59 -16.35 -13.65
C GLN A 548 -26.80 -15.67 -14.31
N ARG A 549 -27.48 -14.75 -13.62
CA ARG A 549 -28.63 -14.00 -14.15
C ARG A 549 -28.23 -12.86 -15.09
N VAL A 550 -26.97 -12.43 -15.08
CA VAL A 550 -26.49 -11.38 -15.97
C VAL A 550 -26.50 -11.87 -17.41
N LEU A 551 -27.33 -11.24 -18.25
CA LEU A 551 -27.41 -11.47 -19.69
C LEU A 551 -27.23 -10.12 -20.40
N PRO A 552 -26.53 -10.07 -21.55
CA PRO A 552 -25.93 -11.17 -22.31
C PRO A 552 -24.56 -11.64 -21.77
N ALA A 553 -24.02 -12.75 -22.29
CA ALA A 553 -22.75 -13.36 -21.84
C ALA A 553 -21.55 -12.38 -21.86
N ALA A 554 -21.56 -11.40 -22.76
CA ALA A 554 -20.54 -10.35 -22.79
C ALA A 554 -20.65 -9.38 -21.59
N ALA A 555 -21.86 -9.04 -21.11
CA ALA A 555 -22.05 -8.28 -19.88
C ALA A 555 -21.64 -9.08 -18.64
N GLN A 556 -21.90 -10.39 -18.64
CA GLN A 556 -21.45 -11.29 -17.58
C GLN A 556 -19.91 -11.35 -17.51
N ARG A 557 -19.24 -11.50 -18.66
CA ARG A 557 -17.77 -11.47 -18.74
C ARG A 557 -17.18 -10.14 -18.28
N LEU A 558 -17.83 -9.03 -18.65
CA LEU A 558 -17.43 -7.70 -18.20
C LEU A 558 -17.55 -7.56 -16.68
N TYR A 559 -18.63 -8.07 -16.09
CA TYR A 559 -18.77 -8.07 -14.64
C TYR A 559 -17.67 -8.87 -13.94
N LEU A 560 -17.25 -10.01 -14.53
CA LEU A 560 -16.09 -10.76 -14.07
C LEU A 560 -14.79 -9.95 -14.19
N ASP A 561 -14.59 -9.20 -15.27
CA ASP A 561 -13.40 -8.35 -15.47
C ASP A 561 -13.33 -7.24 -14.41
N ILE A 562 -14.42 -6.53 -14.19
CA ILE A 562 -14.52 -5.49 -13.15
C ILE A 562 -14.31 -6.11 -11.76
N SER A 563 -14.89 -7.28 -11.49
CA SER A 563 -14.71 -7.99 -10.23
C SER A 563 -13.27 -8.43 -10.00
N THR A 564 -12.59 -8.92 -11.05
CA THR A 564 -11.19 -9.36 -10.98
C THR A 564 -10.27 -8.20 -10.58
N MET A 565 -10.57 -6.98 -11.03
CA MET A 565 -9.81 -5.77 -10.70
C MET A 565 -10.21 -5.18 -9.33
N HIS A 566 -11.51 -5.01 -9.09
CA HIS A 566 -12.04 -4.33 -7.90
C HIS A 566 -11.89 -5.13 -6.59
N GLN A 567 -11.60 -6.43 -6.64
CA GLN A 567 -11.30 -7.22 -5.43
C GLN A 567 -10.11 -6.64 -4.63
N PHE A 568 -9.19 -5.93 -5.30
CA PHE A 568 -8.04 -5.26 -4.69
C PHE A 568 -8.35 -3.86 -4.15
N GLY A 569 -9.61 -3.41 -4.21
CA GLY A 569 -10.06 -2.13 -3.67
C GLY A 569 -9.88 -0.92 -4.59
N VAL A 570 -9.46 -1.11 -5.84
CA VAL A 570 -9.24 -0.03 -6.81
C VAL A 570 -10.27 -0.03 -7.93
N THR A 571 -10.51 1.14 -8.53
CA THR A 571 -11.39 1.31 -9.70
C THR A 571 -10.82 0.58 -10.92
N ALA A 572 -11.66 -0.21 -11.61
CA ALA A 572 -11.33 -0.71 -12.95
C ALA A 572 -11.46 0.44 -13.97
N ARG A 573 -10.36 0.88 -14.57
CA ARG A 573 -10.39 2.00 -15.53
C ARG A 573 -11.06 1.59 -16.84
N ALA A 574 -11.79 2.52 -17.45
CA ALA A 574 -12.42 2.28 -18.75
C ALA A 574 -11.40 1.92 -19.84
N GLY A 575 -10.22 2.54 -19.84
CA GLY A 575 -9.13 2.20 -20.76
C GLY A 575 -8.65 0.74 -20.61
N ALA A 576 -8.54 0.25 -19.37
CA ALA A 576 -8.16 -1.14 -19.11
C ALA A 576 -9.26 -2.10 -19.59
N ILE A 577 -10.53 -1.82 -19.27
CA ILE A 577 -11.66 -2.64 -19.70
C ILE A 577 -11.75 -2.72 -21.23
N SER A 578 -11.62 -1.59 -21.92
CA SER A 578 -11.67 -1.55 -23.39
C SER A 578 -10.60 -2.46 -24.00
N ARG A 579 -9.35 -2.41 -23.50
CA ARG A 579 -8.25 -3.28 -23.96
C ARG A 579 -8.50 -4.76 -23.64
N ILE A 580 -9.08 -5.07 -22.48
CA ILE A 580 -9.33 -6.43 -22.01
C ILE A 580 -10.52 -7.09 -22.73
N SER A 581 -11.57 -6.33 -23.00
CA SER A 581 -12.85 -6.82 -23.55
C SER A 581 -13.00 -6.61 -25.06
N GLY A 582 -12.28 -5.65 -25.63
CA GLY A 582 -12.40 -5.25 -27.03
C GLY A 582 -13.69 -4.48 -27.38
N VAL A 583 -14.47 -4.06 -26.37
CA VAL A 583 -15.76 -3.37 -26.54
C VAL A 583 -15.58 -1.85 -26.47
N ARG A 584 -16.25 -1.10 -27.38
CA ARG A 584 -16.22 0.37 -27.42
C ARG A 584 -16.98 0.97 -26.24
N PHE A 585 -16.52 2.12 -25.77
CA PHE A 585 -17.12 2.86 -24.65
C PHE A 585 -18.56 3.36 -24.89
N GLU A 586 -18.94 3.67 -26.13
CA GLU A 586 -20.29 4.15 -26.47
C GLU A 586 -21.32 3.00 -26.55
N GLU A 587 -20.88 1.83 -27.03
CA GLU A 587 -21.64 0.56 -26.98
C GLU A 587 -21.70 0.03 -25.54
N PHE A 588 -20.68 0.32 -24.73
CA PHE A 588 -20.58 -0.03 -23.30
C PHE A 588 -21.75 0.53 -22.47
N GLU A 589 -22.07 1.82 -22.66
CA GLU A 589 -23.07 2.53 -21.85
C GLU A 589 -24.50 2.15 -22.24
N SER A 590 -24.74 1.83 -23.52
CA SER A 590 -26.07 1.51 -24.05
C SER A 590 -26.42 0.02 -23.96
N ASP A 591 -25.51 -0.89 -24.31
CA ASP A 591 -25.83 -2.32 -24.45
C ASP A 591 -25.38 -3.18 -23.25
N PHE A 592 -24.40 -2.73 -22.46
CA PHE A 592 -23.78 -3.54 -21.40
C PHE A 592 -24.01 -3.01 -19.98
N PHE A 593 -24.34 -1.73 -19.81
CA PHE A 593 -24.55 -1.13 -18.50
C PHE A 593 -25.95 -1.32 -17.93
N GLU A 594 -26.99 -1.29 -18.77
CA GLU A 594 -28.36 -1.45 -18.29
C GLU A 594 -28.55 -2.77 -17.51
N PRO A 595 -27.99 -3.93 -17.93
CA PRO A 595 -28.01 -5.16 -17.15
C PRO A 595 -27.19 -5.12 -15.84
N LEU A 596 -26.23 -4.19 -15.72
CA LEU A 596 -25.27 -4.10 -14.60
C LEU A 596 -25.52 -2.91 -13.67
N ARG A 597 -26.56 -2.10 -13.93
CA ARG A 597 -26.83 -0.81 -13.27
C ARG A 597 -26.93 -0.88 -11.75
N ASP A 598 -27.46 -1.98 -11.22
CA ASP A 598 -27.58 -2.22 -9.78
C ASP A 598 -26.36 -2.94 -9.17
N ILE A 599 -25.40 -3.36 -10.00
CA ILE A 599 -24.25 -4.19 -9.62
C ILE A 599 -22.95 -3.39 -9.65
N VAL A 600 -22.77 -2.55 -10.67
CA VAL A 600 -21.55 -1.79 -10.96
C VAL A 600 -21.82 -0.30 -10.81
N LYS A 601 -20.92 0.40 -10.11
CA LYS A 601 -20.91 1.86 -9.97
C LYS A 601 -19.95 2.47 -10.98
N VAL A 602 -20.36 3.60 -11.57
CA VAL A 602 -19.51 4.42 -12.42
C VAL A 602 -18.90 5.53 -11.58
N THR A 603 -17.58 5.63 -11.61
CA THR A 603 -16.83 6.76 -11.06
C THR A 603 -16.16 7.49 -12.21
N THR A 604 -15.84 8.77 -12.03
CA THR A 604 -15.06 9.53 -13.02
C THR A 604 -13.89 10.16 -12.29
N ASN A 605 -12.68 9.92 -12.79
CA ASN A 605 -11.49 10.62 -12.33
C ASN A 605 -11.43 11.96 -13.07
N LYS A 606 -11.55 13.05 -12.32
CA LYS A 606 -11.56 14.41 -12.89
C LYS A 606 -10.17 14.87 -13.36
N GLY A 607 -9.10 14.41 -12.72
CA GLY A 607 -7.71 14.75 -13.06
C GLY A 607 -7.30 14.18 -14.43
N THR A 608 -7.57 12.88 -14.64
CA THR A 608 -7.29 12.21 -15.93
C THR A 608 -8.42 12.35 -16.95
N GLY A 609 -9.65 12.64 -16.49
CA GLY A 609 -10.86 12.62 -17.31
C GLY A 609 -11.36 11.20 -17.65
N ASP A 610 -10.75 10.16 -17.08
CA ASP A 610 -11.11 8.77 -17.34
C ASP A 610 -12.27 8.30 -16.44
N ARG A 611 -13.22 7.56 -17.02
CA ARG A 611 -14.23 6.84 -16.23
C ARG A 611 -13.64 5.58 -15.59
N GLY A 612 -14.10 5.26 -14.40
CA GLY A 612 -13.77 4.07 -13.63
C GLY A 612 -15.03 3.28 -13.27
N TYR A 613 -14.84 1.99 -13.01
CA TYR A 613 -15.92 1.06 -12.71
C TYR A 613 -15.59 0.24 -11.47
N GLN A 614 -16.59 0.09 -10.59
CA GLN A 614 -16.42 -0.59 -9.31
C GLN A 614 -17.61 -1.50 -9.03
N CYS A 615 -17.39 -2.63 -8.39
CA CYS A 615 -18.50 -3.41 -7.83
C CYS A 615 -19.03 -2.73 -6.56
N ARG A 616 -20.20 -3.12 -6.07
CA ARG A 616 -20.79 -2.57 -4.83
C ARG A 616 -19.84 -2.60 -3.63
N HIS A 617 -19.03 -3.67 -3.53
CA HIS A 617 -18.01 -3.84 -2.51
C HIS A 617 -16.90 -4.77 -3.03
N SER A 618 -15.65 -4.57 -2.59
CA SER A 618 -14.50 -5.40 -3.01
C SER A 618 -14.64 -6.87 -2.63
N ARG A 619 -15.32 -7.17 -1.52
CA ARG A 619 -15.62 -8.55 -1.09
C ARG A 619 -16.58 -9.25 -2.05
N VAL A 620 -17.58 -8.55 -2.58
CA VAL A 620 -18.48 -9.11 -3.60
C VAL A 620 -17.68 -9.45 -4.84
N ALA A 621 -16.82 -8.55 -5.28
CA ALA A 621 -15.90 -8.78 -6.40
C ALA A 621 -14.99 -10.00 -6.19
N GLN A 622 -14.44 -10.19 -4.99
CA GLN A 622 -13.62 -11.36 -4.65
C GLN A 622 -14.42 -12.67 -4.73
N ILE A 623 -15.67 -12.67 -4.25
CA ILE A 623 -16.55 -13.84 -4.31
C ILE A 623 -16.94 -14.16 -5.76
N VAL A 624 -17.32 -13.15 -6.56
CA VAL A 624 -17.61 -13.32 -7.99
C VAL A 624 -16.44 -13.97 -8.70
N PHE A 625 -15.21 -13.49 -8.47
CA PHE A 625 -14.01 -14.09 -9.06
C PHE A 625 -13.82 -15.55 -8.62
N GLY A 626 -13.94 -15.84 -7.32
CA GLY A 626 -13.76 -17.19 -6.79
C GLY A 626 -14.79 -18.20 -7.30
N VAL A 627 -16.04 -17.76 -7.46
CA VAL A 627 -17.15 -18.60 -7.92
C VAL A 627 -17.16 -18.75 -9.45
N ALA A 628 -16.84 -17.69 -10.21
CA ALA A 628 -16.79 -17.76 -11.67
C ALA A 628 -15.57 -18.52 -12.21
N CYS A 629 -14.46 -18.49 -11.47
CA CYS A 629 -13.21 -19.17 -11.81
C CYS A 629 -12.91 -20.29 -10.80
N GLU A 630 -13.62 -21.42 -10.91
CA GLU A 630 -13.47 -22.55 -9.97
C GLU A 630 -12.10 -23.26 -10.12
N THR A 631 -11.57 -23.38 -11.34
CA THR A 631 -10.33 -24.12 -11.62
C THR A 631 -9.11 -23.22 -11.67
N ASP A 632 -7.93 -23.77 -11.34
CA ASP A 632 -6.64 -23.06 -11.45
C ASP A 632 -6.41 -22.52 -12.87
N GLU A 633 -6.83 -23.26 -13.92
CA GLU A 633 -6.69 -22.81 -15.31
C GLU A 633 -7.62 -21.63 -15.62
N ALA A 634 -8.86 -21.65 -15.13
CA ALA A 634 -9.79 -20.54 -15.31
C ALA A 634 -9.30 -19.27 -14.58
N LYS A 635 -8.76 -19.42 -13.36
CA LYS A 635 -8.15 -18.31 -12.61
C LYS A 635 -6.96 -17.74 -13.34
N ALA A 636 -6.02 -18.58 -13.77
CA ALA A 636 -4.83 -18.14 -14.49
C ALA A 636 -5.17 -17.47 -15.83
N SER A 637 -6.08 -18.05 -16.61
CA SER A 637 -6.52 -17.46 -17.88
C SER A 637 -7.15 -16.09 -17.68
N GLN A 638 -8.01 -15.93 -16.66
CA GLN A 638 -8.64 -14.67 -16.34
C GLN A 638 -7.62 -13.62 -15.85
N LEU A 639 -6.73 -13.99 -14.93
CA LEU A 639 -5.72 -13.08 -14.39
C LEU A 639 -4.70 -12.65 -15.46
N SER A 640 -4.16 -13.59 -16.26
CA SER A 640 -3.26 -13.28 -17.36
C SER A 640 -3.92 -12.37 -18.40
N ARG A 641 -5.20 -12.59 -18.72
CA ARG A 641 -5.94 -11.72 -19.63
C ARG A 641 -6.09 -10.31 -19.06
N VAL A 642 -6.47 -10.18 -17.79
CA VAL A 642 -6.60 -8.86 -17.15
C VAL A 642 -5.27 -8.13 -17.14
N ILE A 643 -4.18 -8.79 -16.69
CA ILE A 643 -2.83 -8.21 -16.66
C ILE A 643 -2.40 -7.67 -18.03
N SER A 644 -2.68 -8.41 -19.11
CA SER A 644 -2.28 -8.02 -20.47
C SER A 644 -2.88 -6.68 -20.95
N GLY A 645 -3.98 -6.23 -20.33
CA GLY A 645 -4.64 -4.96 -20.66
C GLY A 645 -4.36 -3.82 -19.66
N LEU A 646 -3.60 -4.06 -18.59
CA LEU A 646 -3.25 -3.05 -17.60
C LEU A 646 -2.05 -2.20 -18.05
N ASP A 647 -2.04 -0.93 -17.66
CA ASP A 647 -0.95 0.02 -17.88
C ASP A 647 -0.31 0.34 -16.53
N ALA A 648 0.86 -0.22 -16.27
CA ALA A 648 1.57 -0.12 -14.99
C ALA A 648 1.98 1.31 -14.60
N GLY A 649 1.88 2.29 -15.51
CA GLY A 649 2.10 3.69 -15.17
C GLY A 649 0.92 4.34 -14.44
N PHE A 650 -0.27 3.73 -14.42
CA PHE A 650 -1.38 4.17 -13.58
C PHE A 650 -1.29 3.51 -12.20
N SER A 651 -1.36 4.30 -11.14
CA SER A 651 -1.32 3.83 -9.74
C SER A 651 -2.35 2.72 -9.45
N SER A 652 -3.58 2.89 -9.96
CA SER A 652 -4.67 1.91 -9.84
C SER A 652 -4.34 0.57 -10.50
N ASP A 653 -3.81 0.58 -11.72
CA ASP A 653 -3.41 -0.61 -12.46
C ASP A 653 -2.18 -1.29 -11.84
N ALA A 654 -1.20 -0.49 -11.40
CA ALA A 654 -0.02 -0.98 -10.68
C ALA A 654 -0.42 -1.74 -9.41
N ARG A 655 -1.36 -1.20 -8.63
CA ARG A 655 -1.88 -1.88 -7.43
C ARG A 655 -2.63 -3.17 -7.75
N ILE A 656 -3.31 -3.27 -8.89
CA ILE A 656 -3.92 -4.54 -9.36
C ILE A 656 -2.80 -5.54 -9.68
N ILE A 657 -1.79 -5.14 -10.46
CA ILE A 657 -0.66 -6.00 -10.83
C ILE A 657 0.04 -6.52 -9.56
N GLU A 658 0.35 -5.64 -8.61
CA GLU A 658 0.98 -6.01 -7.35
C GLU A 658 0.11 -6.91 -6.49
N GLY A 659 -1.20 -6.64 -6.42
CA GLY A 659 -2.16 -7.45 -5.67
C GLY A 659 -2.33 -8.85 -6.25
N VAL A 660 -2.37 -8.97 -7.58
CA VAL A 660 -2.42 -10.26 -8.28
C VAL A 660 -1.10 -11.00 -8.10
N CYS A 661 0.03 -10.35 -8.33
CA CYS A 661 1.36 -10.96 -8.37
C CYS A 661 1.99 -11.12 -6.98
N ARG A 662 1.23 -11.43 -5.92
CA ARG A 662 1.80 -11.79 -4.61
C ARG A 662 2.18 -13.27 -4.59
N GLY A 663 3.48 -13.55 -4.61
CA GLY A 663 4.01 -14.91 -4.79
C GLY A 663 3.52 -15.92 -3.77
N ARG A 664 3.43 -15.54 -2.49
CA ARG A 664 2.94 -16.41 -1.41
C ARG A 664 1.44 -16.67 -1.51
N ASP A 665 0.66 -15.65 -1.88
CA ASP A 665 -0.79 -15.77 -1.95
C ASP A 665 -1.18 -16.69 -3.11
N ILE A 666 -0.55 -16.52 -4.29
CA ILE A 666 -0.70 -17.43 -5.43
C ILE A 666 -0.24 -18.85 -5.05
N ALA A 667 0.91 -18.99 -4.37
CA ALA A 667 1.43 -20.31 -3.96
C ALA A 667 0.46 -21.09 -3.07
N ASN A 668 -0.31 -20.39 -2.22
CA ASN A 668 -1.28 -21.00 -1.33
C ASN A 668 -2.65 -21.25 -2.00
N GLN A 669 -3.02 -20.40 -2.97
CA GLN A 669 -4.32 -20.48 -3.64
C GLN A 669 -4.36 -21.51 -4.78
N PHE A 670 -3.21 -21.75 -5.44
CA PHE A 670 -3.12 -22.64 -6.59
C PHE A 670 -2.65 -24.04 -6.17
N THR A 671 -3.29 -25.06 -6.73
CA THR A 671 -2.93 -26.48 -6.51
C THR A 671 -1.78 -26.90 -7.43
N SER A 672 -1.78 -26.36 -8.66
CA SER A 672 -0.75 -26.58 -9.68
C SER A 672 0.09 -25.32 -9.91
N ILE A 673 1.41 -25.49 -10.06
CA ILE A 673 2.31 -24.38 -10.32
C ILE A 673 2.29 -23.91 -11.78
N VAL A 674 1.87 -24.76 -12.72
CA VAL A 674 1.93 -24.43 -14.15
C VAL A 674 1.02 -23.24 -14.50
N PRO A 675 -0.27 -23.21 -14.09
CA PRO A 675 -1.11 -22.03 -14.28
C PRO A 675 -0.58 -20.80 -13.53
N ALA A 676 -0.01 -20.99 -12.34
CA ALA A 676 0.57 -19.91 -11.55
C ALA A 676 1.77 -19.23 -12.24
N ARG A 677 2.66 -20.02 -12.88
CA ARG A 677 3.80 -19.48 -13.66
C ARG A 677 3.35 -18.60 -14.81
N ARG A 678 2.29 -19.01 -15.53
CA ARG A 678 1.74 -18.25 -16.66
C ARG A 678 1.28 -16.84 -16.28
N ILE A 679 0.80 -16.66 -15.05
CA ILE A 679 0.44 -15.33 -14.51
C ILE A 679 1.69 -14.45 -14.41
N PHE A 680 2.76 -14.97 -13.82
CA PHE A 680 4.01 -14.24 -13.67
C PHE A 680 4.75 -14.03 -14.99
N GLU A 681 4.73 -15.00 -15.91
CA GLU A 681 5.26 -14.84 -17.27
C GLU A 681 4.59 -13.66 -17.97
N MET A 682 3.25 -13.60 -17.97
CA MET A 682 2.49 -12.48 -18.54
C MET A 682 2.78 -11.14 -17.84
N ALA A 683 2.90 -11.14 -16.51
CA ALA A 683 3.21 -9.93 -15.75
C ALA A 683 4.61 -9.40 -16.08
N CYS A 684 5.62 -10.29 -16.14
CA CYS A 684 6.98 -9.93 -16.50
C CYS A 684 7.10 -9.52 -17.98
N GLU A 685 6.31 -10.09 -18.89
CA GLU A 685 6.24 -9.64 -20.29
C GLU A 685 5.62 -8.24 -20.42
N THR A 686 4.64 -7.92 -19.57
CA THR A 686 3.97 -6.62 -19.56
C THR A 686 4.88 -5.54 -18.96
N SER A 687 5.65 -5.88 -17.92
CA SER A 687 6.54 -4.96 -17.20
C SER A 687 7.95 -5.56 -17.01
N PRO A 688 8.76 -5.69 -18.09
CA PRO A 688 10.04 -6.43 -18.08
C PRO A 688 11.16 -5.79 -17.26
N ASN A 689 11.00 -4.54 -16.83
CA ASN A 689 11.95 -3.84 -15.97
C ASN A 689 11.55 -3.84 -14.49
N SER A 690 10.43 -4.47 -14.11
CA SER A 690 9.97 -4.50 -12.72
C SER A 690 10.70 -5.55 -11.88
N ALA A 691 11.66 -5.13 -11.06
CA ALA A 691 12.38 -6.00 -10.12
C ALA A 691 11.43 -6.71 -9.14
N PHE A 692 10.36 -6.03 -8.72
CA PHE A 692 9.34 -6.57 -7.82
C PHE A 692 8.66 -7.82 -8.39
N LEU A 693 8.29 -7.83 -9.68
CA LEU A 693 7.61 -8.97 -10.29
C LEU A 693 8.50 -10.22 -10.33
N PHE A 694 9.78 -10.06 -10.69
CA PHE A 694 10.74 -11.16 -10.68
C PHE A 694 10.98 -11.70 -9.27
N GLN A 695 11.03 -10.81 -8.27
CA GLN A 695 11.11 -11.25 -6.88
C GLN A 695 9.89 -12.06 -6.48
N GLN A 696 8.67 -11.58 -6.76
CA GLN A 696 7.45 -12.30 -6.39
C GLN A 696 7.32 -13.64 -7.13
N ALA A 697 7.78 -13.73 -8.38
CA ALA A 697 7.89 -14.98 -9.12
C ALA A 697 8.87 -15.95 -8.43
N ALA A 698 10.01 -15.46 -7.94
CA ALA A 698 10.93 -16.28 -7.14
C ALA A 698 10.28 -16.75 -5.82
N ILE A 699 9.48 -15.90 -5.18
CA ILE A 699 8.73 -16.23 -3.97
C ILE A 699 7.68 -17.31 -4.23
N LEU A 700 6.97 -17.27 -5.36
CA LEU A 700 6.09 -18.34 -5.79
C LEU A 700 6.85 -19.66 -5.87
N GLU A 701 8.00 -19.67 -6.56
CA GLU A 701 8.80 -20.87 -6.79
C GLU A 701 9.32 -21.52 -5.50
N TYR A 702 9.77 -20.74 -4.50
CA TYR A 702 10.22 -21.36 -3.25
C TYR A 702 9.10 -21.65 -2.24
N SER A 703 7.92 -21.02 -2.39
CA SER A 703 6.80 -21.17 -1.44
C SER A 703 5.82 -22.28 -1.85
N HIS A 704 5.65 -22.52 -3.16
CA HIS A 704 4.74 -23.54 -3.66
C HIS A 704 5.34 -24.96 -3.53
N ARG A 705 4.52 -25.94 -3.15
CA ARG A 705 4.93 -27.35 -2.93
C ARG A 705 5.63 -28.04 -4.11
N HIS A 706 5.32 -27.62 -5.34
CA HIS A 706 5.89 -28.14 -6.59
C HIS A 706 6.82 -27.13 -7.29
N GLY A 707 7.28 -26.11 -6.58
CA GLY A 707 8.18 -25.11 -7.12
C GLY A 707 9.64 -25.54 -7.17
N SER A 708 10.44 -24.82 -7.95
CA SER A 708 11.85 -25.12 -8.17
C SER A 708 12.75 -24.04 -7.57
N LEU A 709 13.59 -24.44 -6.62
CA LEU A 709 14.59 -23.52 -6.02
C LEU A 709 15.63 -23.03 -7.03
N VAL A 710 15.87 -23.77 -8.13
CA VAL A 710 16.77 -23.35 -9.21
C VAL A 710 16.13 -22.23 -10.03
N ALA A 711 14.85 -22.38 -10.38
CA ALA A 711 14.08 -21.32 -11.05
C ALA A 711 13.95 -20.08 -10.15
N ALA A 712 13.68 -20.29 -8.85
CA ALA A 712 13.62 -19.22 -7.86
C ALA A 712 14.91 -18.39 -7.82
N GLU A 713 16.07 -19.06 -7.81
CA GLU A 713 17.38 -18.39 -7.80
C GLU A 713 17.60 -17.57 -9.08
N ALA A 714 17.28 -18.11 -10.25
CA ALA A 714 17.41 -17.41 -11.52
C ALA A 714 16.55 -16.13 -11.57
N LEU A 715 15.29 -16.22 -11.13
CA LEU A 715 14.36 -15.08 -11.05
C LEU A 715 14.83 -14.04 -10.03
N ALA A 716 15.30 -14.47 -8.86
CA ALA A 716 15.78 -13.55 -7.83
C ALA A 716 17.10 -12.84 -8.25
N LYS A 717 17.95 -13.49 -9.06
CA LYS A 717 19.12 -12.83 -9.68
C LYS A 717 18.70 -11.77 -10.70
N GLN A 718 17.71 -12.07 -11.54
CA GLN A 718 17.16 -11.06 -12.46
C GLN A 718 16.56 -9.87 -11.70
N ALA A 719 15.85 -10.11 -10.59
CA ALA A 719 15.35 -9.03 -9.73
C ALA A 719 16.49 -8.14 -9.22
N ARG A 720 17.61 -8.74 -8.76
CA ARG A 720 18.79 -8.00 -8.30
C ARG A 720 19.44 -7.20 -9.43
N GLU A 721 19.63 -7.78 -10.62
CA GLU A 721 20.21 -7.09 -11.78
C GLU A 721 19.40 -5.85 -12.24
N LYS A 722 18.09 -5.81 -11.92
CA LYS A 722 17.23 -4.66 -12.19
C LYS A 722 17.31 -3.57 -11.11
N ASP A 723 17.65 -3.94 -9.87
CA ASP A 723 17.75 -3.03 -8.73
C ASP A 723 18.81 -3.54 -7.74
N ASP A 724 20.07 -3.24 -8.05
CA ASP A 724 21.25 -3.82 -7.41
C ASP A 724 21.39 -3.45 -5.91
N ASN A 725 20.80 -2.33 -5.49
CA ASN A 725 21.01 -1.75 -4.15
C ASN A 725 19.90 -2.08 -3.15
N ASN A 726 18.89 -2.87 -3.55
CA ASN A 726 17.73 -3.09 -2.72
C ASN A 726 17.86 -4.36 -1.85
N HIS A 727 17.91 -4.13 -0.54
CA HIS A 727 18.10 -5.17 0.48
C HIS A 727 17.01 -6.25 0.48
N ILE A 728 15.82 -5.95 -0.07
CA ILE A 728 14.70 -6.89 -0.19
C ILE A 728 15.05 -8.07 -1.11
N TYR A 729 15.72 -7.80 -2.24
CA TYR A 729 16.12 -8.84 -3.20
C TYR A 729 17.30 -9.66 -2.69
N ILE A 730 18.25 -9.01 -1.99
CA ILE A 730 19.35 -9.67 -1.31
C ILE A 730 18.82 -10.65 -0.25
N HIS A 731 17.83 -10.23 0.55
CA HIS A 731 17.17 -11.10 1.53
C HIS A 731 16.49 -12.29 0.87
N THR A 732 15.80 -12.07 -0.25
CA THR A 732 15.13 -13.12 -1.01
C THR A 732 16.13 -14.17 -1.53
N LEU A 733 17.26 -13.74 -2.09
CA LEU A 733 18.35 -14.64 -2.51
C LEU A 733 18.97 -15.41 -1.34
N ALA A 734 19.14 -14.76 -0.19
CA ALA A 734 19.68 -15.40 1.01
C ALA A 734 18.76 -16.50 1.53
N GLU A 735 17.44 -16.26 1.51
CA GLU A 735 16.42 -17.24 1.90
C GLU A 735 16.36 -18.43 0.93
N ILE A 736 16.46 -18.20 -0.39
CA ILE A 736 16.55 -19.28 -1.39
C ILE A 736 17.81 -20.12 -1.16
N SER A 737 18.97 -19.47 -0.96
CA SER A 737 20.23 -20.15 -0.70
C SER A 737 20.17 -21.00 0.58
N ARG A 738 19.52 -20.50 1.64
CA ARG A 738 19.28 -21.27 2.87
C ARG A 738 18.45 -22.52 2.59
N ARG A 739 17.34 -22.40 1.85
CA ARG A 739 16.48 -23.55 1.50
C ARG A 739 17.20 -24.57 0.63
N GLN A 740 17.94 -24.12 -0.38
CA GLN A 740 18.79 -25.01 -1.19
C GLN A 740 19.81 -25.76 -0.33
N ALA A 741 20.33 -25.14 0.74
CA ALA A 741 21.25 -25.81 1.66
C ALA A 741 20.58 -26.90 2.50
N VAL A 742 19.29 -26.74 2.84
CA VAL A 742 18.51 -27.77 3.55
C VAL A 742 18.29 -28.99 2.64
N ASP A 743 17.95 -28.74 1.38
CA ASP A 743 17.63 -29.79 0.39
C ASP A 743 18.86 -30.46 -0.24
N ALA A 744 20.06 -29.90 -0.09
CA ALA A 744 21.26 -30.43 -0.73
C ALA A 744 21.74 -31.76 -0.11
N ASP A 745 22.15 -32.72 -0.94
CA ASP A 745 22.53 -34.07 -0.48
C ASP A 745 23.93 -34.16 0.14
N THR A 746 24.85 -33.26 -0.23
CA THR A 746 26.27 -33.35 0.18
C THR A 746 26.64 -32.25 1.17
N ARG A 747 27.41 -32.62 2.21
CA ARG A 747 27.89 -31.68 3.25
C ARG A 747 28.61 -30.46 2.64
N VAL A 748 29.48 -30.69 1.65
CA VAL A 748 30.23 -29.61 0.97
C VAL A 748 29.28 -28.61 0.31
N ARG A 749 28.23 -29.10 -0.37
CA ARG A 749 27.25 -28.22 -1.02
C ARG A 749 26.40 -27.47 -0.01
N LYS A 750 25.99 -28.12 1.09
CA LYS A 750 25.30 -27.46 2.21
C LYS A 750 26.14 -26.30 2.76
N ASP A 751 27.41 -26.54 3.05
CA ASP A 751 28.30 -25.53 3.63
C ASP A 751 28.58 -24.37 2.67
N GLN A 752 28.75 -24.65 1.38
CA GLN A 752 28.89 -23.62 0.35
C GLN A 752 27.64 -22.71 0.27
N LEU A 753 26.44 -23.30 0.25
CA LEU A 753 25.18 -22.57 0.16
C LEU A 753 24.88 -21.78 1.45
N ARG A 754 25.19 -22.33 2.61
CA ARG A 754 25.14 -21.62 3.90
C ARG A 754 26.09 -20.44 3.93
N SER A 755 27.33 -20.63 3.49
CA SER A 755 28.31 -19.56 3.38
C SER A 755 27.81 -18.44 2.47
N HIS A 756 27.26 -18.80 1.30
CA HIS A 756 26.65 -17.83 0.39
C HIS A 756 25.49 -17.07 1.03
N SER A 757 24.57 -17.76 1.70
CA SER A 757 23.45 -17.14 2.44
C SER A 757 23.95 -16.17 3.53
N ARG A 758 24.99 -16.54 4.30
CA ARG A 758 25.59 -15.64 5.31
C ARG A 758 26.18 -14.39 4.68
N THR A 759 26.91 -14.52 3.57
CA THR A 759 27.48 -13.37 2.86
C THR A 759 26.38 -12.39 2.45
N LEU A 760 25.30 -12.89 1.84
CA LEU A 760 24.16 -12.06 1.44
C LEU A 760 23.46 -11.40 2.63
N LEU A 761 23.26 -12.11 3.75
CA LEU A 761 22.65 -11.52 4.94
C LEU A 761 23.55 -10.43 5.57
N ASN A 762 24.87 -10.59 5.49
CA ASN A 762 25.83 -9.60 6.00
C ASN A 762 25.96 -8.37 5.09
N GLU A 763 25.60 -8.46 3.81
CA GLU A 763 25.47 -7.29 2.92
C GLU A 763 24.34 -6.34 3.35
N ILE A 764 23.36 -6.82 4.14
CA ILE A 764 22.22 -6.02 4.60
C ILE A 764 22.55 -5.34 5.94
N TRP A 765 22.82 -4.04 5.88
CA TRP A 765 23.21 -3.22 7.04
C TRP A 765 22.04 -2.82 7.95
N LEU A 766 20.82 -2.73 7.41
CA LEU A 766 19.62 -2.36 8.17
C LEU A 766 19.30 -3.41 9.26
N LYS A 767 18.89 -2.92 10.44
CA LYS A 767 18.23 -3.74 11.46
C LYS A 767 16.82 -4.06 10.96
N ASN A 768 16.52 -5.34 10.81
CA ASN A 768 15.26 -5.81 10.24
C ASN A 768 14.94 -7.20 10.79
N SER A 769 13.75 -7.36 11.38
CA SER A 769 13.31 -8.62 11.98
C SER A 769 13.31 -9.77 10.97
N ARG A 770 12.96 -9.53 9.70
CA ARG A 770 12.96 -10.56 8.63
C ARG A 770 14.36 -11.08 8.33
N LYS A 771 15.36 -10.19 8.30
CA LYS A 771 16.77 -10.56 8.11
C LYS A 771 17.26 -11.40 9.28
N ASP A 772 17.05 -10.90 10.50
CA ASP A 772 17.51 -11.57 11.71
C ASP A 772 16.84 -12.93 11.90
N LEU A 773 15.56 -13.06 11.52
CA LEU A 773 14.85 -14.33 11.52
C LEU A 773 15.44 -15.33 10.53
N THR A 774 15.73 -14.92 9.28
CA THR A 774 16.39 -15.80 8.30
C THR A 774 17.78 -16.22 8.77
N PHE A 775 18.51 -15.32 9.43
CA PHE A 775 19.82 -15.65 10.02
C PHE A 775 19.69 -16.68 11.14
N CYS A 776 18.71 -16.52 12.04
CA CYS A 776 18.43 -17.48 13.10
C CYS A 776 18.08 -18.85 12.52
N LYS A 777 17.17 -18.90 11.53
CA LYS A 777 16.80 -20.13 10.81
C LYS A 777 18.01 -20.83 10.21
N LEU A 778 18.91 -20.09 9.57
CA LEU A 778 20.13 -20.62 8.98
C LEU A 778 21.04 -21.32 10.01
N LEU A 779 21.22 -20.72 11.19
CA LEU A 779 22.02 -21.31 12.28
C LEU A 779 21.31 -22.52 12.91
N VAL A 780 19.99 -22.45 13.08
CA VAL A 780 19.18 -23.55 13.58
C VAL A 780 19.23 -24.75 12.63
N ASP A 781 19.10 -24.53 11.31
CA ASP A 781 19.22 -25.58 10.31
C ASP A 781 20.62 -26.23 10.31
N GLU A 782 21.68 -25.43 10.49
CA GLU A 782 23.06 -25.95 10.61
C GLU A 782 23.23 -26.83 11.86
N ALA A 783 22.70 -26.40 13.00
CA ALA A 783 22.76 -27.18 14.24
C ALA A 783 21.94 -28.49 14.15
N ILE A 784 20.76 -28.46 13.53
CA ILE A 784 19.91 -29.65 13.33
C ILE A 784 20.59 -30.64 12.37
N ASP A 785 21.19 -30.17 11.28
CA ASP A 785 21.89 -31.05 10.35
C ASP A 785 23.11 -31.72 10.97
N LEU A 786 23.87 -31.00 11.79
CA LEU A 786 24.98 -31.59 12.56
C LEU A 786 24.46 -32.68 13.50
N LEU A 787 23.34 -32.44 14.21
CA LEU A 787 22.71 -33.43 15.07
C LEU A 787 22.33 -34.71 14.30
N LEU A 788 21.73 -34.57 13.11
CA LEU A 788 21.34 -35.70 12.27
C LEU A 788 22.55 -36.46 11.73
N ALA A 789 23.65 -35.76 11.47
CA ALA A 789 24.90 -36.35 10.99
C ALA A 789 25.71 -37.07 12.08
N LEU A 790 25.39 -36.89 13.38
CA LEU A 790 26.09 -37.60 14.45
C LEU A 790 25.84 -39.11 14.35
N SER A 791 26.93 -39.87 14.34
CA SER A 791 26.91 -41.33 14.51
C SER A 791 26.44 -41.70 15.92
N ASP A 792 26.18 -42.98 16.16
CA ASP A 792 25.83 -43.47 17.51
C ASP A 792 27.02 -43.32 18.49
N GLU A 793 28.24 -43.34 17.94
CA GLU A 793 29.49 -43.03 18.64
C GLU A 793 30.24 -41.85 17.99
N PRO A 794 29.79 -40.59 18.24
CA PRO A 794 30.41 -39.43 17.63
C PRO A 794 31.79 -39.15 18.22
N LYS A 795 32.70 -38.66 17.37
CA LYS A 795 34.08 -38.27 17.76
C LYS A 795 34.07 -36.93 18.49
N ASP A 796 35.10 -36.69 19.32
CA ASP A 796 35.22 -35.47 20.12
C ASP A 796 35.10 -34.18 19.30
N HIS A 797 35.70 -34.12 18.11
CA HIS A 797 35.62 -32.92 17.26
C HIS A 797 34.21 -32.66 16.70
N GLU A 798 33.45 -33.71 16.37
CA GLU A 798 32.06 -33.60 15.87
C GLU A 798 31.13 -33.09 16.98
N ILE A 799 31.37 -33.53 18.21
CA ILE A 799 30.65 -33.09 19.40
C ILE A 799 30.93 -31.62 19.69
N ILE A 800 32.21 -31.21 19.65
CA ILE A 800 32.61 -29.81 19.89
C ILE A 800 32.04 -28.89 18.80
N GLU A 801 32.06 -29.33 17.54
CA GLU A 801 31.47 -28.58 16.42
C GLU A 801 29.96 -28.39 16.61
N PHE A 802 29.23 -29.48 16.90
CA PHE A 802 27.79 -29.43 17.17
C PHE A 802 27.45 -28.48 18.33
N ASP A 803 28.16 -28.61 19.45
CA ASP A 803 27.93 -27.82 20.65
C ASP A 803 28.14 -26.31 20.41
N ALA A 804 29.19 -25.96 19.67
CA ALA A 804 29.47 -24.58 19.28
C ALA A 804 28.36 -24.00 18.39
N LYS A 805 27.83 -24.78 17.43
CA LYS A 805 26.76 -24.32 16.53
C LYS A 805 25.42 -24.14 17.22
N VAL A 806 25.12 -24.97 18.22
CA VAL A 806 23.93 -24.78 19.06
C VAL A 806 24.09 -23.49 19.89
N ASP A 807 25.29 -23.18 20.39
CA ASP A 807 25.54 -21.91 21.11
C ASP A 807 25.37 -20.69 20.19
N ASP A 808 25.96 -20.71 18.99
CA ASP A 808 25.81 -19.63 18.00
C ASP A 808 24.32 -19.35 17.70
N ALA A 809 23.52 -20.41 17.51
CA ALA A 809 22.09 -20.30 17.22
C ALA A 809 21.30 -19.67 18.39
N LEU A 810 21.56 -20.13 19.62
CA LEU A 810 20.89 -19.63 20.82
C LEU A 810 21.27 -18.18 21.14
N GLU A 811 22.55 -17.83 21.02
CA GLU A 811 23.02 -16.45 21.24
C GLU A 811 22.35 -15.48 20.26
N ARG A 812 22.23 -15.87 18.99
CA ARG A 812 21.56 -15.04 17.97
C ARG A 812 20.06 -14.93 18.23
N LEU A 813 19.38 -16.04 18.56
CA LEU A 813 17.95 -16.04 18.89
C LEU A 813 17.65 -15.20 20.13
N GLN A 814 18.52 -15.24 21.14
CA GLN A 814 18.37 -14.43 22.35
C GLN A 814 18.52 -12.95 22.05
N ARG A 815 19.55 -12.55 21.28
CA ARG A 815 19.71 -11.17 20.82
C ARG A 815 18.52 -10.69 20.00
N ALA A 816 18.05 -11.51 19.05
CA ALA A 816 16.91 -11.16 18.22
C ALA A 816 15.61 -11.03 19.04
N SER A 817 15.40 -11.90 20.04
CA SER A 817 14.24 -11.80 20.93
C SER A 817 14.29 -10.58 21.86
N GLN A 818 15.49 -10.09 22.18
CA GLN A 818 15.68 -8.84 22.92
C GLN A 818 15.43 -7.61 22.03
N ASP A 819 15.90 -7.66 20.78
CA ASP A 819 15.71 -6.58 19.80
C ASP A 819 14.26 -6.51 19.28
N TYR A 820 13.54 -7.64 19.26
CA TYR A 820 12.18 -7.76 18.70
C TYR A 820 11.20 -8.53 19.64
N PRO A 821 10.83 -7.99 20.81
CA PRO A 821 10.07 -8.73 21.83
C PRO A 821 8.65 -9.15 21.42
N ASP A 822 8.01 -8.40 20.51
CA ASP A 822 6.63 -8.66 20.07
C ASP A 822 6.53 -9.66 18.90
N HIS A 823 7.68 -10.13 18.37
CA HIS A 823 7.74 -11.05 17.25
C HIS A 823 7.78 -12.51 17.69
N ALA A 824 6.62 -13.17 17.68
CA ALA A 824 6.47 -14.56 18.09
C ALA A 824 7.27 -15.56 17.23
N GLU A 825 7.70 -15.19 16.03
CA GLU A 825 8.43 -16.07 15.12
C GLU A 825 9.80 -16.50 15.66
N PHE A 826 10.48 -15.64 16.44
CA PHE A 826 11.76 -15.98 17.06
C PHE A 826 11.57 -17.05 18.14
N SER A 827 10.55 -16.93 18.97
CA SER A 827 10.20 -17.94 19.97
C SER A 827 9.76 -19.25 19.33
N ALA A 828 9.03 -19.20 18.20
CA ALA A 828 8.67 -20.39 17.44
C ALA A 828 9.90 -21.12 16.88
N GLU A 829 10.88 -20.38 16.36
CA GLU A 829 12.12 -20.96 15.84
C GLU A 829 13.01 -21.52 16.97
N GLU A 830 13.06 -20.86 18.13
CA GLU A 830 13.71 -21.42 19.32
C GLU A 830 13.01 -22.72 19.77
N ALA A 831 11.68 -22.74 19.79
CA ALA A 831 10.91 -23.93 20.13
C ALA A 831 11.20 -25.09 19.17
N ARG A 832 11.29 -24.83 17.86
CA ARG A 832 11.68 -25.82 16.83
C ARG A 832 13.06 -26.42 17.13
N LEU A 833 14.05 -25.59 17.47
CA LEU A 833 15.38 -26.06 17.87
C LEU A 833 15.29 -27.00 19.07
N TRP A 834 14.55 -26.60 20.11
CA TRP A 834 14.40 -27.40 21.33
C TRP A 834 13.55 -28.66 21.19
N GLU A 835 12.60 -28.69 20.26
CA GLU A 835 11.84 -29.89 19.90
C GLU A 835 12.78 -30.91 19.25
N ARG A 836 13.54 -30.49 18.22
CA ARG A 836 14.51 -31.36 17.55
C ARG A 836 15.63 -31.86 18.45
N LEU A 837 16.10 -31.03 19.38
CA LEU A 837 17.05 -31.45 20.41
C LEU A 837 16.42 -32.37 21.46
N GLY A 838 15.14 -32.16 21.80
CA GLY A 838 14.38 -32.95 22.77
C GLY A 838 14.10 -34.38 22.32
N ASP A 839 13.71 -34.54 21.06
CA ASP A 839 13.40 -35.84 20.46
C ASP A 839 14.66 -36.70 20.21
N GLY A 840 15.85 -36.10 20.22
CA GLY A 840 17.11 -36.76 19.94
C GLY A 840 17.76 -37.39 21.17
N SER A 841 17.67 -38.72 21.34
CA SER A 841 18.54 -39.47 22.27
C SER A 841 20.03 -39.22 21.98
N LYS A 842 20.38 -39.01 20.70
CA LYS A 842 21.69 -38.60 20.21
C LYS A 842 22.14 -37.24 20.74
N ALA A 843 21.24 -36.25 20.85
CA ALA A 843 21.57 -34.92 21.37
C ALA A 843 22.02 -35.01 22.84
N LYS A 844 21.28 -35.75 23.66
CA LYS A 844 21.66 -36.01 25.08
C LYS A 844 22.96 -36.79 25.19
N GLY A 845 23.14 -37.81 24.34
CA GLY A 845 24.38 -38.58 24.26
C GLY A 845 25.58 -37.70 23.89
N ALA A 846 25.41 -36.83 22.91
CA ALA A 846 26.41 -35.87 22.46
C ALA A 846 26.75 -34.85 23.56
N LEU A 847 25.75 -34.27 24.24
CA LEU A 847 25.97 -33.33 25.35
C LEU A 847 26.67 -34.00 26.53
N ARG A 848 26.29 -35.23 26.92
CA ARG A 848 26.99 -35.99 27.97
C ARG A 848 28.42 -36.33 27.58
N LYS A 849 28.67 -36.65 26.30
CA LYS A 849 30.04 -36.85 25.79
C LYS A 849 30.82 -35.53 25.74
N ALA A 850 30.20 -34.40 25.39
CA ALA A 850 30.80 -33.07 25.43
C ALA A 850 31.27 -32.68 26.84
N ILE A 851 30.45 -33.00 27.86
CA ILE A 851 30.78 -32.82 29.27
C ILE A 851 32.01 -33.67 29.68
N ARG A 852 32.19 -34.86 29.08
CA ARG A 852 33.38 -35.71 29.30
C ARG A 852 34.60 -35.21 28.51
N ALA A 853 34.40 -34.71 27.30
CA ALA A 853 35.42 -34.19 26.40
C ALA A 853 35.94 -32.77 26.75
N ARG A 854 35.93 -32.42 28.05
CA ARG A 854 36.26 -31.09 28.61
C ARG A 854 35.39 -29.95 28.04
N PRO A 855 34.29 -29.58 28.71
CA PRO A 855 33.39 -28.52 28.26
C PRO A 855 34.13 -27.17 28.21
N ARG A 856 33.97 -26.42 27.12
CA ARG A 856 34.60 -25.11 26.93
C ARG A 856 33.88 -23.98 27.68
N ASN A 857 32.58 -24.14 27.90
CA ASN A 857 31.71 -23.16 28.55
C ASN A 857 30.63 -23.89 29.38
N ALA A 858 29.88 -23.13 30.16
CA ALA A 858 28.77 -23.62 30.96
C ALA A 858 27.51 -23.98 30.13
N GLY A 859 27.44 -23.58 28.86
CA GLY A 859 26.29 -23.73 27.98
C GLY A 859 25.84 -25.18 27.79
N VAL A 860 26.79 -26.11 27.71
CA VAL A 860 26.53 -27.57 27.58
C VAL A 860 25.66 -28.10 28.71
N PHE A 861 25.93 -27.67 29.94
CA PHE A 861 25.22 -28.11 31.15
C PHE A 861 23.81 -27.52 31.22
N LEU A 862 23.65 -26.25 30.84
CA LEU A 862 22.34 -25.58 30.75
C LEU A 862 21.43 -26.28 29.75
N ARG A 863 21.97 -26.64 28.58
CA ARG A 863 21.26 -27.38 27.53
C ARG A 863 20.82 -28.75 28.01
N LEU A 864 21.73 -29.52 28.60
CA LEU A 864 21.41 -30.84 29.15
C LEU A 864 20.31 -30.75 30.22
N ALA A 865 20.43 -29.81 31.16
CA ALA A 865 19.45 -29.61 32.22
C ALA A 865 18.07 -29.24 31.70
N LYS A 866 17.97 -28.39 30.65
CA LYS A 866 16.70 -28.00 30.01
C LYS A 866 16.05 -29.17 29.29
N LEU A 867 16.84 -30.04 28.63
CA LEU A 867 16.32 -31.25 27.97
C LEU A 867 15.83 -32.30 28.97
N GLU A 868 16.53 -32.47 30.10
CA GLU A 868 16.13 -33.41 31.16
C GLU A 868 14.92 -32.92 31.97
N LYS A 869 14.68 -31.60 32.00
CA LYS A 869 13.47 -30.99 32.57
C LYS A 869 12.19 -31.35 31.78
N LYS A 870 12.24 -31.41 30.45
CA LYS A 870 11.07 -31.72 29.60
C LYS A 870 10.52 -33.15 29.80
N GLU A 871 11.36 -34.10 30.22
CA GLU A 871 10.97 -35.49 30.50
C GLU A 871 10.53 -35.72 31.96
N ASP A 872 10.26 -34.64 32.71
CA ASP A 872 9.88 -34.66 34.13
C ASP A 872 10.90 -35.35 35.07
N THR A 873 12.16 -35.50 34.62
CA THR A 873 13.24 -36.04 35.46
C THR A 873 13.91 -34.93 36.27
N ALA A 874 13.19 -34.44 37.29
CA ALA A 874 13.63 -33.37 38.20
C ALA A 874 15.06 -33.54 38.72
N GLU A 875 15.40 -34.74 39.19
CA GLU A 875 16.72 -35.06 39.77
C GLU A 875 17.86 -35.04 38.74
N LYS A 876 17.63 -35.49 37.50
CA LYS A 876 18.68 -35.50 36.47
C LYS A 876 19.05 -34.08 36.05
N SER A 877 18.03 -33.23 35.86
CA SER A 877 18.21 -31.80 35.57
C SER A 877 19.02 -31.09 36.67
N LEU A 878 18.73 -31.35 37.95
CA LEU A 878 19.52 -30.82 39.07
C LEU A 878 20.95 -31.35 39.07
N THR A 879 21.13 -32.64 38.76
CA THR A 879 22.46 -33.28 38.67
C THR A 879 23.32 -32.62 37.60
N ALA A 880 22.76 -32.40 36.40
CA ALA A 880 23.46 -31.72 35.30
C ALA A 880 23.87 -30.27 35.68
N LEU A 881 23.00 -29.54 36.38
CA LEU A 881 23.32 -28.19 36.88
C LEU A 881 24.40 -28.21 37.97
N ARG A 882 24.38 -29.21 38.87
CA ARG A 882 25.42 -29.37 39.91
C ARG A 882 26.78 -29.67 39.29
N GLU A 883 26.85 -30.62 38.36
CA GLU A 883 28.09 -30.92 37.62
C GLU A 883 28.62 -29.70 36.87
N GLY A 884 27.73 -28.87 36.33
CA GLY A 884 28.09 -27.60 35.69
C GLY A 884 28.71 -26.62 36.68
N LEU A 885 28.10 -26.44 37.85
CA LEU A 885 28.59 -25.53 38.89
C LEU A 885 29.88 -26.03 39.58
N GLU A 886 30.12 -27.35 39.62
CA GLU A 886 31.41 -27.89 40.07
C GLU A 886 32.56 -27.47 39.15
N LYS A 887 32.31 -27.43 37.83
CA LYS A 887 33.33 -27.02 36.84
C LYS A 887 33.38 -25.52 36.58
N PHE A 888 32.25 -24.83 36.69
CA PHE A 888 32.12 -23.39 36.49
C PHE A 888 31.42 -22.73 37.70
N PRO A 889 32.11 -22.59 38.85
CA PRO A 889 31.47 -22.18 40.11
C PRO A 889 30.94 -20.75 40.14
N ASN A 890 31.36 -19.89 39.20
CA ASN A 890 30.96 -18.48 39.14
C ASN A 890 30.04 -18.19 37.93
N ASP A 891 29.55 -19.22 37.23
CA ASP A 891 28.71 -19.02 36.06
C ASP A 891 27.29 -18.59 36.47
N LYS A 892 26.95 -17.37 36.10
CA LYS A 892 25.70 -16.72 36.49
C LYS A 892 24.47 -17.40 35.91
N SER A 893 24.57 -17.93 34.70
CA SER A 893 23.46 -18.59 34.01
C SER A 893 23.14 -19.94 34.66
N LEU A 894 24.16 -20.71 35.07
CA LEU A 894 24.00 -21.93 35.84
C LEU A 894 23.38 -21.68 37.22
N HIS A 895 23.83 -20.64 37.91
CA HIS A 895 23.22 -20.21 39.18
C HIS A 895 21.74 -19.82 39.00
N LEU A 896 21.38 -19.09 37.93
CA LEU A 896 19.99 -18.72 37.67
C LEU A 896 19.12 -19.96 37.46
N GLN A 897 19.52 -20.85 36.55
CA GLN A 897 18.73 -22.04 36.24
C GLN A 897 18.63 -23.01 37.44
N MET A 898 19.69 -23.13 38.24
CA MET A 898 19.64 -23.88 39.50
C MET A 898 18.61 -23.28 40.47
N GLY A 899 18.64 -21.96 40.68
CA GLY A 899 17.69 -21.27 41.54
C GLY A 899 16.24 -21.44 41.09
N LEU A 900 15.97 -21.28 39.79
CA LEU A 900 14.63 -21.47 39.22
C LEU A 900 14.17 -22.93 39.32
N ARG A 901 15.06 -23.91 39.13
CA ARG A 901 14.70 -25.33 39.22
C ARG A 901 14.38 -25.73 40.66
N LEU A 902 15.15 -25.23 41.64
CA LEU A 902 14.87 -25.44 43.05
C LEU A 902 13.56 -24.78 43.48
N LEU A 903 13.22 -23.59 42.93
CA LEU A 903 11.93 -22.93 43.17
C LEU A 903 10.73 -23.71 42.63
N GLU A 904 10.89 -24.38 41.49
CA GLU A 904 9.82 -25.22 40.92
C GLU A 904 9.53 -26.44 41.81
N LEU A 905 10.57 -27.04 42.38
CA LEU A 905 10.49 -28.30 43.14
C LEU A 905 10.19 -28.10 44.63
N SER A 906 10.47 -26.93 45.18
CA SER A 906 10.24 -26.60 46.59
C SER A 906 9.05 -25.66 46.75
N ASP A 907 8.13 -26.01 47.65
CA ASP A 907 7.05 -25.13 48.10
C ASP A 907 7.45 -24.22 49.27
N THR A 908 8.67 -24.38 49.78
CA THR A 908 9.19 -23.59 50.91
C THR A 908 10.42 -22.79 50.51
N PRO A 909 10.57 -21.53 51.00
CA PRO A 909 11.80 -20.78 50.84
C PRO A 909 12.99 -21.55 51.43
N SER A 910 14.12 -21.55 50.72
CA SER A 910 15.34 -22.24 51.15
C SER A 910 16.55 -21.32 50.97
N GLN A 911 17.53 -21.46 51.87
CA GLN A 911 18.80 -20.74 51.74
C GLN A 911 19.54 -21.10 50.45
N ASP A 912 19.37 -22.33 49.94
CA ASP A 912 20.00 -22.77 48.69
C ASP A 912 19.41 -22.03 47.48
N VAL A 913 18.08 -21.86 47.44
CA VAL A 913 17.40 -21.08 46.40
C VAL A 913 17.92 -19.66 46.39
N GLU A 914 17.99 -19.05 47.58
CA GLU A 914 18.47 -17.69 47.74
C GLU A 914 19.91 -17.53 47.29
N PHE A 915 20.78 -18.44 47.71
CA PHE A 915 22.19 -18.45 47.34
C PHE A 915 22.37 -18.48 45.82
N HIS A 916 21.66 -19.37 45.13
CA HIS A 916 21.77 -19.50 43.67
C HIS A 916 21.17 -18.29 42.94
N LEU A 917 19.99 -17.78 43.33
CA LEU A 917 19.42 -16.58 42.72
C LEU A 917 20.30 -15.35 42.96
N ARG A 918 20.87 -15.17 44.15
CA ARG A 918 21.78 -14.05 44.43
C ARG A 918 23.08 -14.14 43.64
N SER A 919 23.62 -15.35 43.49
CA SER A 919 24.87 -15.61 42.74
C SER A 919 24.71 -15.50 41.22
N SER A 920 23.48 -15.44 40.71
CA SER A 920 23.21 -15.29 39.28
C SER A 920 23.36 -13.88 38.71
N PHE A 921 23.72 -12.89 39.53
CA PHE A 921 24.00 -11.53 39.09
C PHE A 921 25.02 -10.84 40.00
N SER A 922 25.70 -9.81 39.49
CA SER A 922 26.66 -8.99 40.23
C SER A 922 26.25 -7.52 40.22
N ALA A 923 26.82 -6.71 41.11
CA ALA A 923 26.67 -5.26 41.04
C ALA A 923 27.14 -4.76 39.66
N GLY A 924 26.27 -4.09 38.90
CA GLY A 924 26.64 -3.47 37.62
C GLY A 924 26.40 -4.30 36.35
N ASP A 925 26.12 -5.60 36.38
CA ASP A 925 25.84 -6.36 35.14
C ASP A 925 24.42 -6.12 34.58
N HIS A 926 24.15 -6.59 33.35
CA HIS A 926 22.86 -6.44 32.65
C HIS A 926 21.94 -7.67 32.80
N ASN A 927 22.18 -8.54 33.79
CA ASN A 927 21.35 -9.73 34.03
C ASN A 927 20.05 -9.33 34.76
N PHE A 928 19.16 -8.62 34.08
CA PHE A 928 17.92 -8.12 34.67
C PHE A 928 16.92 -9.23 35.00
N ASP A 929 16.88 -10.32 34.22
CA ASP A 929 16.01 -11.47 34.52
C ASP A 929 16.39 -12.15 35.84
N ALA A 930 17.68 -12.32 36.09
CA ALA A 930 18.18 -12.85 37.36
C ALA A 930 17.77 -11.97 38.55
N ARG A 931 17.88 -10.64 38.40
CA ARG A 931 17.42 -9.69 39.42
C ARG A 931 15.91 -9.72 39.60
N PHE A 932 15.16 -9.86 38.51
CA PHE A 932 13.70 -9.92 38.54
C PHE A 932 13.22 -11.12 39.36
N TYR A 933 13.75 -12.32 39.09
CA TYR A 933 13.37 -13.51 39.84
C TYR A 933 13.83 -13.47 41.30
N TYR A 934 15.01 -12.90 41.58
CA TYR A 934 15.45 -12.69 42.96
C TYR A 934 14.57 -11.67 43.71
N ALA A 935 14.18 -10.57 43.06
CA ALA A 935 13.26 -9.59 43.63
C ALA A 935 11.88 -10.19 43.93
N GLY A 936 11.36 -11.04 43.04
CA GLY A 936 10.14 -11.81 43.27
C GLY A 936 10.29 -12.78 44.46
N TYR A 937 11.42 -13.51 44.55
CA TYR A 937 11.70 -14.39 45.67
C TYR A 937 11.73 -13.64 47.01
N LEU A 938 12.40 -12.48 47.06
CA LEU A 938 12.43 -11.64 48.26
C LEU A 938 11.03 -11.18 48.68
N PHE A 939 10.19 -10.81 47.71
CA PHE A 939 8.79 -10.48 47.96
C PHE A 939 8.04 -11.68 48.58
N TRP A 940 8.21 -12.89 48.03
CA TRP A 940 7.59 -14.10 48.56
C TRP A 940 8.07 -14.42 49.99
N THR A 941 9.34 -14.19 50.30
CA THR A 941 9.89 -14.38 51.66
C THR A 941 9.52 -13.27 52.67
N GLY A 942 8.80 -12.23 52.25
CA GLY A 942 8.40 -11.12 53.11
C GLY A 942 9.46 -10.02 53.28
N ARG A 943 10.59 -10.08 52.57
CA ARG A 943 11.63 -9.03 52.54
C ARG A 943 11.32 -7.99 51.46
N VAL A 944 10.24 -7.26 51.70
CA VAL A 944 9.61 -6.41 50.70
C VAL A 944 10.44 -5.16 50.37
N ASP A 945 11.14 -4.59 51.36
CA ASP A 945 11.98 -3.40 51.18
C ASP A 945 13.15 -3.70 50.22
N GLU A 946 13.81 -4.84 50.39
CA GLU A 946 14.90 -5.28 49.50
C GLU A 946 14.38 -5.60 48.07
N SER A 947 13.20 -6.20 47.97
CA SER A 947 12.51 -6.44 46.69
C SER A 947 12.26 -5.14 45.92
N GLN A 948 11.78 -4.10 46.61
CA GLN A 948 11.52 -2.79 46.00
C GLN A 948 12.81 -2.17 45.43
N ILE A 949 13.91 -2.20 46.18
CA ILE A 949 15.20 -1.62 45.75
C ILE A 949 15.66 -2.27 44.44
N LEU A 950 15.51 -3.59 44.31
CA LEU A 950 15.88 -4.31 43.09
C LEU A 950 14.98 -3.97 41.90
N PHE A 951 13.66 -3.85 42.09
CA PHE A 951 12.76 -3.43 41.02
C PHE A 951 13.04 -2.00 40.56
N GLU A 952 13.41 -1.09 41.45
CA GLU A 952 13.85 0.26 41.09
C GLU A 952 15.17 0.26 40.30
N GLU A 953 16.11 -0.62 40.67
CA GLU A 953 17.34 -0.79 39.89
C GLU A 953 17.05 -1.31 38.47
N ILE A 954 16.16 -2.30 38.35
CA ILE A 954 15.72 -2.86 37.06
C ILE A 954 15.06 -1.76 36.22
N ASP A 955 14.09 -1.02 36.77
CA ASP A 955 13.36 0.02 36.04
C ASP A 955 14.27 1.14 35.54
N ARG A 956 15.33 1.48 36.29
CA ARG A 956 16.26 2.54 35.92
C ARG A 956 17.30 2.11 34.87
N ARG A 957 17.78 0.86 34.94
CA ARG A 957 18.96 0.40 34.17
C ARG A 957 18.62 -0.47 32.96
N SER A 958 17.43 -1.06 32.90
CA SER A 958 17.01 -1.88 31.77
C SER A 958 16.50 -1.05 30.59
N ASN A 959 16.67 -1.58 29.37
CA ASN A 959 16.12 -1.00 28.13
C ASN A 959 14.61 -0.75 28.27
N GLN A 960 14.06 0.25 27.56
CA GLN A 960 12.66 0.67 27.71
C GLN A 960 11.64 -0.48 27.51
N ASP A 961 11.97 -1.46 26.67
CA ASP A 961 11.06 -2.57 26.33
C ASP A 961 11.13 -3.76 27.29
N TYR A 962 12.06 -3.76 28.25
CA TYR A 962 12.21 -4.87 29.19
C TYR A 962 10.98 -5.00 30.11
N ARG A 963 10.22 -6.09 29.99
CA ARG A 963 9.07 -6.49 30.85
C ARG A 963 8.15 -5.33 31.25
N THR A 964 7.72 -4.53 30.27
CA THR A 964 6.82 -3.38 30.47
C THR A 964 5.46 -3.78 31.05
N SER A 965 4.97 -4.97 30.70
CA SER A 965 3.73 -5.56 31.22
C SER A 965 3.99 -6.83 32.03
N ALA A 966 3.06 -7.15 32.94
CA ALA A 966 3.10 -8.39 33.69
C ALA A 966 2.68 -9.57 32.78
N PRO A 967 3.36 -10.74 32.82
CA PRO A 967 3.01 -11.90 32.01
C PRO A 967 1.56 -12.37 32.22
N ARG A 968 0.95 -12.94 31.17
CA ARG A 968 -0.42 -13.50 31.23
C ARG A 968 -0.50 -14.82 32.01
N TYR A 969 0.60 -15.56 32.08
CA TYR A 969 0.71 -16.82 32.81
C TYR A 969 1.47 -16.59 34.12
N GLU A 970 1.23 -17.46 35.10
CA GLU A 970 1.98 -17.44 36.35
C GLU A 970 3.40 -17.96 36.11
N ASP A 971 4.38 -17.22 36.61
CA ASP A 971 5.77 -17.66 36.69
C ASP A 971 6.03 -18.46 37.96
N VAL A 972 7.23 -19.04 38.06
CA VAL A 972 7.63 -19.93 39.16
C VAL A 972 7.50 -19.31 40.56
N VAL A 973 7.47 -17.97 40.67
CA VAL A 973 7.33 -17.25 41.94
C VAL A 973 5.86 -16.90 42.20
N THR A 974 5.16 -16.38 41.20
CA THR A 974 3.77 -15.92 41.30
C THR A 974 2.77 -17.06 41.53
N VAL A 975 3.08 -18.29 41.09
CA VAL A 975 2.31 -19.50 41.46
C VAL A 975 2.31 -19.71 42.97
N LYS A 976 3.39 -19.32 43.67
CA LYS A 976 3.51 -19.48 45.13
C LYS A 976 2.81 -18.37 45.91
N LEU A 977 2.30 -17.32 45.23
CA LEU A 977 1.61 -16.20 45.85
C LEU A 977 0.11 -16.45 45.93
N GLY A 978 -0.45 -16.22 47.13
CA GLY A 978 -1.89 -16.32 47.38
C GLY A 978 -2.69 -15.09 46.90
N ASN A 979 -3.94 -15.02 47.36
CA ASN A 979 -4.81 -13.86 47.15
C ASN A 979 -4.48 -12.76 48.17
N PHE A 980 -4.48 -11.52 47.70
CA PHE A 980 -4.24 -10.32 48.50
C PHE A 980 -5.50 -9.45 48.57
N TYR A 981 -5.55 -8.62 49.62
CA TYR A 981 -6.65 -7.71 49.87
C TYR A 981 -6.13 -6.28 50.04
N GLY A 982 -6.85 -5.32 49.49
CA GLY A 982 -6.47 -3.91 49.53
C GLY A 982 -7.62 -3.00 49.13
N THR A 983 -7.32 -1.72 48.99
CA THR A 983 -8.31 -0.70 48.64
C THR A 983 -7.87 0.11 47.43
N ILE A 984 -8.81 0.52 46.58
CA ILE A 984 -8.51 1.40 45.44
C ILE A 984 -8.08 2.78 45.95
N GLU A 985 -6.85 3.20 45.68
CA GLU A 985 -6.33 4.50 46.09
C GLU A 985 -6.60 5.58 45.04
N LYS A 986 -6.44 5.26 43.76
CA LYS A 986 -6.63 6.19 42.64
C LYS A 986 -7.19 5.45 41.43
N LYS A 987 -8.08 6.10 40.68
CA LYS A 987 -8.67 5.62 39.41
C LYS A 987 -8.40 6.64 38.29
N LYS A 988 -8.03 6.16 37.10
CA LYS A 988 -7.84 6.94 35.86
C LYS A 988 -8.74 6.37 34.76
N GLU A 989 -8.52 6.67 33.48
CA GLU A 989 -9.39 6.19 32.40
C GLU A 989 -9.18 4.71 32.05
N ARG A 990 -7.95 4.21 32.13
CA ARG A 990 -7.59 2.82 31.71
C ARG A 990 -6.85 2.02 32.78
N TYR A 991 -6.62 2.60 33.96
CA TYR A 991 -5.86 1.95 35.02
C TYR A 991 -6.19 2.55 36.39
N PHE A 992 -5.84 1.82 37.44
CA PHE A 992 -6.09 2.17 38.83
C PHE A 992 -4.89 1.76 39.68
N PHE A 993 -4.84 2.30 40.90
CA PHE A 993 -3.83 1.96 41.88
C PHE A 993 -4.48 1.35 43.12
N VAL A 994 -3.95 0.23 43.59
CA VAL A 994 -4.40 -0.49 44.78
C VAL A 994 -3.41 -0.27 45.91
N ARG A 995 -3.88 0.22 47.06
CA ARG A 995 -3.09 0.29 48.28
C ARG A 995 -3.18 -1.05 49.02
N TYR A 996 -2.00 -1.62 49.31
CA TYR A 996 -1.83 -2.87 50.03
C TYR A 996 -0.85 -2.66 51.19
N GLY A 997 -1.20 -3.06 52.40
CA GLY A 997 -0.39 -2.82 53.60
C GLY A 997 0.96 -3.54 53.61
N GLY A 998 1.15 -4.57 52.78
CA GLY A 998 2.39 -5.32 52.68
C GLY A 998 3.32 -4.88 51.54
N TYR A 999 3.09 -3.73 50.89
CA TYR A 999 4.04 -3.15 49.93
C TYR A 999 4.11 -1.62 50.09
N PRO A 1000 5.30 -0.99 50.07
CA PRO A 1000 5.42 0.45 50.36
C PRO A 1000 4.74 1.38 49.33
N LYS A 1001 4.70 0.95 48.05
CA LYS A 1001 4.09 1.70 46.94
C LYS A 1001 2.68 1.18 46.61
N ALA A 1002 1.87 2.04 45.98
CA ALA A 1002 0.60 1.61 45.43
C ALA A 1002 0.82 0.69 44.22
N LEU A 1003 0.08 -0.42 44.16
CA LEU A 1003 0.19 -1.41 43.09
C LEU A 1003 -0.60 -0.94 41.87
N PHE A 1004 0.04 -0.95 40.70
CA PHE A 1004 -0.64 -0.64 39.44
C PHE A 1004 -1.64 -1.76 39.09
N GLY A 1005 -2.81 -1.42 38.54
CA GLY A 1005 -3.78 -2.36 37.98
C GLY A 1005 -4.37 -1.81 36.68
N HIS A 1006 -4.42 -2.61 35.63
CA HIS A 1006 -5.02 -2.22 34.36
C HIS A 1006 -6.51 -2.58 34.32
N TRP A 1007 -7.35 -1.86 33.57
CA TRP A 1007 -8.80 -2.14 33.53
C TRP A 1007 -9.13 -3.59 33.10
N ARG A 1008 -8.32 -4.18 32.21
CA ARG A 1008 -8.44 -5.59 31.79
C ARG A 1008 -8.15 -6.61 32.88
N SER A 1009 -7.56 -6.18 34.00
CA SER A 1009 -7.29 -7.04 35.15
C SER A 1009 -8.54 -7.32 35.98
N LEU A 1010 -9.66 -6.61 35.74
CA LEU A 1010 -10.92 -6.84 36.47
C LEU A 1010 -11.58 -8.14 36.01
N GLN A 1011 -12.04 -8.93 36.97
CA GLN A 1011 -12.83 -10.14 36.70
C GLN A 1011 -14.30 -9.88 37.04
N ASN A 1012 -15.17 -10.11 36.06
CA ASN A 1012 -16.63 -10.10 36.19
C ASN A 1012 -17.26 -8.77 36.63
N GLU A 1013 -16.55 -7.65 36.52
CA GLU A 1013 -17.07 -6.32 36.82
C GLU A 1013 -16.64 -5.28 35.80
N ALA A 1014 -17.57 -4.38 35.45
CA ALA A 1014 -17.28 -3.25 34.58
C ALA A 1014 -16.37 -2.24 35.29
N TYR A 1015 -15.33 -1.77 34.59
CA TYR A 1015 -14.39 -0.77 35.10
C TYR A 1015 -15.08 0.49 35.65
N ASP A 1016 -16.22 0.85 35.06
CA ASP A 1016 -17.02 2.01 35.44
C ASP A 1016 -17.60 1.89 36.85
N LEU A 1017 -17.82 0.68 37.35
CA LEU A 1017 -18.39 0.39 38.68
C LEU A 1017 -17.36 0.42 39.83
N LEU A 1018 -16.07 0.52 39.52
CA LEU A 1018 -15.00 0.64 40.51
C LEU A 1018 -14.90 2.09 41.02
N ALA A 1019 -14.94 2.31 42.32
CA ALA A 1019 -14.76 3.62 42.96
C ALA A 1019 -13.48 3.68 43.80
N VAL A 1020 -12.99 4.90 44.05
CA VAL A 1020 -11.90 5.13 45.01
C VAL A 1020 -12.39 4.72 46.40
N ASN A 1021 -11.52 4.04 47.16
CA ASN A 1021 -11.75 3.39 48.45
C ASN A 1021 -12.54 2.07 48.43
N ASP A 1022 -12.91 1.54 47.26
CA ASP A 1022 -13.53 0.22 47.19
C ASP A 1022 -12.57 -0.87 47.70
N PRO A 1023 -13.05 -1.81 48.55
CA PRO A 1023 -12.29 -2.97 48.94
C PRO A 1023 -12.22 -3.97 47.78
N VAL A 1024 -11.00 -4.41 47.46
CA VAL A 1024 -10.75 -5.34 46.36
C VAL A 1024 -9.91 -6.52 46.82
N ALA A 1025 -10.25 -7.71 46.30
CA ALA A 1025 -9.41 -8.89 46.33
C ALA A 1025 -8.67 -8.98 44.98
N PHE A 1026 -7.37 -9.29 45.00
CA PHE A 1026 -6.57 -9.35 43.80
C PHE A 1026 -5.40 -10.33 43.96
N ARG A 1027 -4.80 -10.71 42.83
CA ARG A 1027 -3.53 -11.44 42.78
C ARG A 1027 -2.40 -10.52 42.37
N ILE A 1028 -1.18 -10.89 42.73
CA ILE A 1028 0.02 -10.13 42.40
C ILE A 1028 0.81 -10.86 41.32
N ARG A 1029 1.18 -10.11 40.29
CA ARG A 1029 2.24 -10.48 39.33
C ARG A 1029 3.28 -9.38 39.29
N PHE A 1030 4.39 -9.59 38.58
CA PHE A 1030 5.48 -8.62 38.53
C PHE A 1030 5.73 -8.12 37.10
N ASN A 1031 6.07 -6.85 36.96
CA ASN A 1031 6.64 -6.24 35.76
C ASN A 1031 8.00 -5.60 36.11
N ARG A 1032 8.62 -4.88 35.17
CA ARG A 1032 9.91 -4.18 35.42
C ARG A 1032 9.90 -3.23 36.62
N LYS A 1033 8.74 -2.65 36.95
CA LYS A 1033 8.54 -1.67 38.03
C LYS A 1033 8.19 -2.32 39.37
N GLY A 1034 7.96 -3.64 39.38
CA GLY A 1034 7.62 -4.41 40.56
C GLY A 1034 6.21 -5.00 40.53
N PRO A 1035 5.55 -5.17 41.69
CA PRO A 1035 4.28 -5.86 41.80
C PRO A 1035 3.11 -5.06 41.18
N VAL A 1036 2.25 -5.79 40.49
CA VAL A 1036 1.07 -5.32 39.74
C VAL A 1036 -0.14 -6.14 40.17
N ALA A 1037 -1.26 -5.47 40.40
CA ALA A 1037 -2.53 -6.09 40.71
C ALA A 1037 -3.18 -6.67 39.45
N VAL A 1038 -3.45 -7.97 39.47
CA VAL A 1038 -4.15 -8.72 38.42
C VAL A 1038 -5.32 -9.50 39.02
N GLU A 1039 -6.26 -9.92 38.18
CA GLU A 1039 -7.43 -10.71 38.60
C GLU A 1039 -8.21 -10.04 39.74
N VAL A 1040 -8.42 -8.72 39.60
CA VAL A 1040 -9.01 -7.86 40.62
C VAL A 1040 -10.52 -8.07 40.64
N LYS A 1041 -11.07 -8.29 41.83
CA LYS A 1041 -12.50 -8.41 42.11
C LYS A 1041 -12.88 -7.46 43.23
N LYS A 1042 -13.97 -6.73 43.07
CA LYS A 1042 -14.54 -5.99 44.20
C LYS A 1042 -15.05 -7.00 45.22
N ASN A 1043 -14.65 -6.80 46.47
CA ASN A 1043 -15.05 -7.67 47.55
C ASN A 1043 -16.37 -7.13 48.11
N PRO A 1044 -17.51 -7.85 48.02
CA PRO A 1044 -18.74 -7.43 48.69
C PRO A 1044 -18.52 -7.61 50.20
N THR A 1045 -18.06 -6.54 50.86
CA THR A 1045 -17.93 -6.27 52.32
C THR A 1045 -18.20 -7.41 53.30
N PRO A 1046 -17.39 -7.58 54.38
CA PRO A 1046 -17.95 -8.09 55.61
C PRO A 1046 -18.94 -7.04 56.15
N ARG A 1047 -20.22 -7.41 56.26
CA ARG A 1047 -21.16 -6.71 57.13
C ARG A 1047 -20.59 -6.72 58.56
N THR A 1048 -20.22 -5.57 59.09
CA THR A 1048 -20.51 -5.14 60.47
C THR A 1048 -20.29 -3.65 60.62
#